data_AF-A0A495R3K4-F1
#
_entry.id   AF-A0A495R3K4-F1
#
_cell.length_a   1.000
_cell.length_b   1.000
_cell.length_c   1.000
_cell.angle_alpha   90.00
_cell.angle_beta   90.00
_cell.angle_gamma   90.00
#
_symmetry.space_group_name_H-M   'P 1'
#
loop_
_entity.id
_entity.type
_entity.pdbx_description
1 polymer ?
#
loop_
_entity_poly.entity_id
_entity_poly.type
_entity_poly.pdbx_seq_one_letter_code
_entity_poly.pdbx_strand_id
1 'polypeptide(L)'
;MPQRRDLLKTVGIAATGLLAGCPSQGSTESNTASADTDTTEQEATAGTDEGGESGVSVGPMTAVATEWNVYRARLYDAVALGRAGAPGAGATVAQNIFARFEGASGEYGAHEQLESTSESAYEGFEDALGTVQSSLSEGNVSEAASAADKASGHLQTAQQAAAGQQATRVLDLLLLGSRASNAAMAGTLGAFEGAATIAEETMTAFEDALVYSKIEAADAESYEAFENALAGIGSAAGSEDASGVTEQARAALDATVSGAYALVQPASVAGAGHLATMQARGWDAAAVVSGSGVGADYAHATTLNTYRARVHDAGWLARAGETATAATMVEDVFAHFEGAAAHDALEEADSEAYEAFESGLSDLSSAIENGNTEGVASAVETVDTNLVAGIEALAGGNAPVLQSGFFKARFADARELYRQGQAGQAATLVSDLFARFEENQLDFHETLEETSEDLYYRFEEEHLVGLQSAYENGDDDAVGTHHDGVLAALLEFESAHSAAVASGSGATYMAGLAFDAAATNALGNADRAASTAQGALAFFESGAAGYHEALEEANEDLYHRFEDEALGSVISAANDGGDVYAAAKTFYGAAIESVTAIIGSSGGGETGAGAASVVSDVFATFENAAVHDKLENADAEAYEAYEAALNDYVADLESGSTDGATAFANAARTASFAVVGAVDSAPSGSGGHGGEESEATESSLSGGPNVVEGVPEDADHVVDMQAVAFAPEELTVSVGDTVAWKHAGGEAHNVVAYEEELPDDATYWASGGFESESAAREGWENGEGAVQSGQSYVHTFETAGEHGYFCVPHEAAGMAGTVIVEE
;
A
#
# COMPACT_ATOMS: atom_id res chain seq x y z
N MET A 1 -19.44 14.55 42.00
CA MET A 1 -18.52 14.33 40.87
C MET A 1 -19.40 13.97 39.68
N PRO A 2 -19.61 14.90 38.75
CA PRO A 2 -20.34 14.63 37.50
C PRO A 2 -19.48 14.87 36.24
N GLN A 3 -19.89 14.18 35.18
CA GLN A 3 -19.49 14.32 33.78
C GLN A 3 -19.50 15.78 33.29
N ARG A 4 -18.64 16.09 32.31
CA ARG A 4 -18.76 17.27 31.43
C ARG A 4 -18.30 16.93 30.00
N ARG A 5 -19.24 16.41 29.21
CA ARG A 5 -19.40 16.82 27.81
C ARG A 5 -20.29 18.08 27.78
N ASP A 6 -20.17 18.86 26.72
CA ASP A 6 -20.90 20.08 26.33
C ASP A 6 -20.44 21.42 26.90
N LEU A 7 -19.74 22.19 26.05
CA LEU A 7 -20.11 23.57 25.65
C LEU A 7 -19.00 24.19 24.80
N LEU A 8 -19.26 24.43 23.50
CA LEU A 8 -19.27 25.78 22.87
C LEU A 8 -19.26 25.69 21.34
N LYS A 9 -20.46 25.79 20.73
CA LYS A 9 -20.63 26.43 19.41
C LYS A 9 -20.95 27.91 19.64
N THR A 10 -20.39 28.74 18.75
CA THR A 10 -20.84 30.09 18.31
C THR A 10 -20.47 31.32 19.15
N VAL A 11 -19.53 32.12 18.63
CA VAL A 11 -19.66 33.58 18.50
C VAL A 11 -19.05 33.99 17.16
N GLY A 12 -19.88 34.55 16.28
CA GLY A 12 -19.46 35.06 14.98
C GLY A 12 -18.70 36.38 15.05
N ILE A 13 -17.85 36.62 14.05
CA ILE A 13 -17.31 37.94 13.74
C ILE A 13 -17.50 38.20 12.25
N ALA A 14 -18.11 39.34 11.98
CA ALA A 14 -18.43 39.86 10.67
C ALA A 14 -17.16 40.23 9.88
N ALA A 15 -17.20 39.92 8.59
CA ALA A 15 -16.27 40.40 7.59
C ALA A 15 -16.38 41.91 7.37
N THR A 16 -15.23 42.60 7.28
CA THR A 16 -15.02 43.76 6.41
C THR A 16 -13.52 43.91 6.09
N GLY A 17 -13.14 43.49 4.88
CA GLY A 17 -12.49 44.33 3.86
C GLY A 17 -11.10 44.96 4.07
N LEU A 18 -10.24 44.62 3.10
CA LEU A 18 -9.28 45.47 2.36
C LEU A 18 -7.81 45.58 2.83
N LEU A 19 -6.97 44.81 2.12
CA LEU A 19 -5.88 45.24 1.23
C LEU A 19 -4.98 46.45 1.62
N ALA A 20 -3.69 46.12 1.72
CA ALA A 20 -2.51 46.80 1.16
C ALA A 20 -2.16 48.24 1.56
N GLY A 21 -0.90 48.42 1.99
CA GLY A 21 -0.16 49.67 1.77
C GLY A 21 0.84 50.07 2.86
N CYS A 22 2.11 49.72 2.70
CA CYS A 22 3.21 50.65 3.01
C CYS A 22 3.18 51.81 1.97
N PRO A 23 3.71 53.04 2.21
CA PRO A 23 5.00 53.27 2.88
C PRO A 23 5.23 54.61 3.64
N SER A 24 6.39 54.67 4.30
CA SER A 24 7.33 55.81 4.45
C SER A 24 7.10 56.95 5.47
N GLN A 25 8.22 57.23 6.18
CA GLN A 25 8.81 58.51 6.59
C GLN A 25 8.05 59.51 7.48
N GLY A 26 8.67 59.90 8.61
CA GLY A 26 8.37 61.17 9.27
C GLY A 26 8.75 61.27 10.75
N SER A 27 9.98 61.70 11.00
CA SER A 27 10.58 62.19 12.25
C SER A 27 9.73 63.15 13.11
N THR A 28 9.79 63.04 14.45
CA THR A 28 10.16 64.07 15.47
C THR A 28 9.90 63.52 16.89
N GLU A 29 10.95 63.37 17.73
CA GLU A 29 11.30 64.23 18.89
C GLU A 29 10.23 64.29 20.01
N SER A 30 10.49 64.13 21.32
CA SER A 30 11.71 64.21 22.13
C SER A 30 11.47 63.80 23.60
N ASN A 31 12.58 63.43 24.27
CA ASN A 31 12.97 63.68 25.67
C ASN A 31 12.29 62.93 26.85
N THR A 32 13.09 62.12 27.57
CA THR A 32 13.84 62.60 28.77
C THR A 32 14.90 61.60 29.29
N ALA A 33 16.18 62.00 29.19
CA ALA A 33 17.30 61.99 30.18
C ALA A 33 17.15 61.21 31.51
N SER A 34 18.16 60.67 32.22
CA SER A 34 19.65 60.52 32.19
C SER A 34 19.97 59.57 33.40
N ALA A 35 21.12 58.92 33.64
CA ALA A 35 22.52 59.34 33.53
C ALA A 35 23.54 58.17 33.66
N ASP A 36 24.60 58.29 32.86
CA ASP A 36 26.03 57.93 33.00
C ASP A 36 26.59 57.43 34.35
N THR A 37 27.58 56.53 34.39
CA THR A 37 28.99 56.75 33.96
C THR A 37 29.75 55.40 33.91
N ASP A 38 30.59 55.12 32.91
CA ASP A 38 32.00 55.53 32.87
C ASP A 38 32.69 54.99 31.59
N THR A 39 33.70 55.73 31.14
CA THR A 39 34.29 55.67 29.79
C THR A 39 35.69 55.03 29.79
N THR A 40 36.06 54.37 28.69
CA THR A 40 37.42 54.43 28.14
C THR A 40 37.40 54.07 26.66
N GLU A 41 37.74 55.05 25.83
CA GLU A 41 37.90 54.93 24.37
C GLU A 41 39.22 54.20 24.04
N GLN A 42 39.18 53.28 23.07
CA GLN A 42 40.33 52.99 22.23
C GLN A 42 39.87 52.74 20.79
N GLU A 43 40.54 53.43 19.86
CA GLU A 43 40.19 53.60 18.45
C GLU A 43 40.10 52.31 17.64
N ALA A 44 39.16 52.32 16.71
CA ALA A 44 38.87 51.28 15.74
C ALA A 44 39.98 51.08 14.71
N THR A 45 40.33 49.81 14.48
CA THR A 45 40.67 49.31 13.14
C THR A 45 39.61 48.29 12.76
N ALA A 46 38.76 48.65 11.81
CA ALA A 46 37.76 47.76 11.22
C ALA A 46 38.47 46.63 10.46
N GLY A 47 38.47 45.44 11.04
CA GLY A 47 38.45 44.19 10.31
C GLY A 47 37.01 43.71 10.32
N THR A 48 36.40 43.61 9.13
CA THR A 48 35.18 42.83 8.94
C THR A 48 35.50 41.38 9.24
N ASP A 49 35.18 40.96 10.46
CA ASP A 49 35.10 39.55 10.83
C ASP A 49 33.79 39.04 10.20
N GLU A 50 33.90 38.43 9.03
CA GLU A 50 32.83 37.55 8.55
C GLU A 50 32.75 36.42 9.57
N GLY A 51 31.67 36.41 10.35
CA GLY A 51 31.45 35.42 11.40
C GLY A 51 31.53 34.02 10.81
N GLY A 52 32.61 33.31 11.12
CA GLY A 52 32.77 31.91 10.72
C GLY A 52 31.62 31.09 11.26
N GLU A 53 30.97 30.32 10.37
CA GLU A 53 29.98 29.31 10.76
C GLU A 53 30.64 28.39 11.81
N SER A 54 30.01 28.26 12.99
CA SER A 54 30.43 27.33 14.03
C SER A 54 30.44 25.91 13.45
N GLY A 55 31.53 25.18 13.63
CA GLY A 55 31.69 23.83 13.08
C GLY A 55 30.53 22.88 13.43
N VAL A 56 30.24 21.95 12.53
CA VAL A 56 29.18 20.94 12.67
C VAL A 56 29.43 20.08 13.90
N SER A 57 28.49 20.08 14.84
CA SER A 57 28.48 19.17 15.98
C SER A 57 27.75 17.89 15.55
N VAL A 58 28.48 16.78 15.48
CA VAL A 58 27.94 15.46 15.13
C VAL A 58 27.68 14.68 16.42
N GLY A 59 26.49 14.11 16.54
CA GLY A 59 26.10 13.28 17.68
C GLY A 59 24.66 12.77 17.56
N PRO A 60 24.04 12.27 18.66
CA PRO A 60 22.69 11.70 18.64
C PRO A 60 21.63 12.61 17.99
N MET A 61 21.68 13.93 18.28
CA MET A 61 20.74 14.89 17.70
C MET A 61 20.89 15.09 16.18
N THR A 62 22.03 14.72 15.60
CA THR A 62 22.19 14.65 14.15
C THR A 62 21.32 13.54 13.56
N ALA A 63 21.30 12.35 14.19
CA ALA A 63 20.46 11.23 13.75
C ALA A 63 18.97 11.49 14.02
N VAL A 64 18.61 12.17 15.11
CA VAL A 64 17.24 12.63 15.34
C VAL A 64 16.79 13.60 14.24
N ALA A 65 17.66 14.54 13.84
CA ALA A 65 17.36 15.46 12.75
C ALA A 65 17.18 14.75 11.40
N THR A 66 17.89 13.64 11.15
CA THR A 66 17.70 12.84 9.94
C THR A 66 16.38 12.06 9.97
N GLU A 67 15.96 11.52 11.12
CA GLU A 67 14.63 10.91 11.29
C GLU A 67 13.50 11.93 11.07
N TRP A 68 13.62 13.17 11.56
CA TRP A 68 12.68 14.24 11.19
C TRP A 68 12.65 14.49 9.69
N ASN A 69 13.75 14.27 8.97
CA ASN A 69 13.76 14.40 7.51
C ASN A 69 12.97 13.28 6.82
N VAL A 70 12.92 12.08 7.40
CA VAL A 70 12.06 10.99 6.94
C VAL A 70 10.59 11.38 7.08
N TYR A 71 10.18 11.93 8.22
CA TYR A 71 8.82 12.45 8.40
C TYR A 71 8.51 13.58 7.41
N ARG A 72 9.47 14.46 7.11
CA ARG A 72 9.32 15.49 6.05
C ARG A 72 9.08 14.87 4.68
N ALA A 73 9.83 13.82 4.31
CA ALA A 73 9.64 13.12 3.04
C ALA A 73 8.25 12.49 2.97
N ARG A 74 7.85 11.76 4.02
CA ARG A 74 6.56 11.06 4.08
C ARG A 74 5.33 11.95 3.93
N LEU A 75 5.40 13.20 4.38
CA LEU A 75 4.34 14.18 4.13
C LEU A 75 4.09 14.38 2.62
N TYR A 76 5.16 14.38 1.82
CA TYR A 76 5.06 14.51 0.38
C TYR A 76 4.70 13.19 -0.31
N ASP A 77 4.90 12.03 0.32
CA ASP A 77 4.39 10.74 -0.17
C ASP A 77 2.85 10.74 -0.11
N ALA A 78 2.28 11.19 1.01
CA ALA A 78 0.84 11.35 1.17
C ALA A 78 0.24 12.30 0.11
N VAL A 79 0.91 13.42 -0.15
CA VAL A 79 0.49 14.37 -1.20
C VAL A 79 0.66 13.77 -2.60
N ALA A 80 1.74 13.03 -2.85
CA ALA A 80 1.98 12.38 -4.12
C ALA A 80 0.92 11.33 -4.46
N LEU A 81 0.47 10.55 -3.46
CA LEU A 81 -0.68 9.65 -3.61
C LEU A 81 -1.96 10.41 -3.96
N GLY A 82 -2.21 11.55 -3.31
CA GLY A 82 -3.30 12.45 -3.70
C GLY A 82 -3.19 12.94 -5.14
N ARG A 83 -1.99 13.37 -5.56
CA ARG A 83 -1.69 13.78 -6.96
C ARG A 83 -1.82 12.61 -7.94
N ALA A 84 -1.64 11.39 -7.47
CA ALA A 84 -1.81 10.16 -8.26
C ALA A 84 -3.27 9.68 -8.34
N GLY A 85 -4.23 10.43 -7.79
CA GLY A 85 -5.64 10.04 -7.80
C GLY A 85 -6.04 9.10 -6.65
N ALA A 86 -5.16 8.89 -5.67
CA ALA A 86 -5.40 8.08 -4.47
C ALA A 86 -5.37 8.92 -3.18
N PRO A 87 -6.22 9.96 -3.04
CA PRO A 87 -6.19 10.83 -1.86
C PRO A 87 -6.57 10.09 -0.57
N GLY A 88 -7.43 9.07 -0.62
CA GLY A 88 -7.71 8.20 0.54
C GLY A 88 -6.46 7.46 1.04
N ALA A 89 -5.69 6.85 0.14
CA ALA A 89 -4.40 6.23 0.49
C ALA A 89 -3.41 7.25 1.05
N GLY A 90 -3.40 8.48 0.50
CA GLY A 90 -2.63 9.59 1.04
C GLY A 90 -3.02 9.95 2.48
N ALA A 91 -4.33 9.98 2.79
CA ALA A 91 -4.82 10.22 4.14
C ALA A 91 -4.38 9.11 5.12
N THR A 92 -4.41 7.85 4.69
CA THR A 92 -3.89 6.71 5.47
C THR A 92 -2.39 6.85 5.73
N VAL A 93 -1.60 7.25 4.73
CA VAL A 93 -0.17 7.55 4.94
C VAL A 93 0.01 8.67 5.98
N ALA A 94 -0.78 9.75 5.92
CA ALA A 94 -0.73 10.82 6.91
C ALA A 94 -1.09 10.36 8.33
N GLN A 95 -2.09 9.48 8.47
CA GLN A 95 -2.43 8.86 9.76
C GLN A 95 -1.29 7.97 10.28
N ASN A 96 -0.65 7.19 9.40
CA ASN A 96 0.50 6.35 9.74
C ASN A 96 1.75 7.17 10.12
N ILE A 97 1.92 8.36 9.56
CA ILE A 97 2.95 9.33 10.00
C ILE A 97 2.66 9.72 11.45
N PHE A 98 1.42 10.10 11.77
CA PHE A 98 1.03 10.50 13.12
C PHE A 98 1.25 9.36 14.12
N ALA A 99 0.72 8.16 13.83
CA ALA A 99 0.84 6.99 14.71
C ALA A 99 2.31 6.61 14.97
N ARG A 100 3.15 6.61 13.92
CA ARG A 100 4.59 6.34 14.07
C ARG A 100 5.29 7.42 14.88
N PHE A 101 4.96 8.69 14.62
CA PHE A 101 5.56 9.82 15.33
C PHE A 101 5.21 9.75 16.82
N GLU A 102 3.96 9.56 17.20
CA GLU A 102 3.54 9.38 18.60
C GLU A 102 4.23 8.18 19.28
N GLY A 103 4.50 7.11 18.52
CA GLY A 103 5.23 5.94 19.00
C GLY A 103 6.75 6.14 19.12
N ALA A 104 7.31 7.18 18.50
CA ALA A 104 8.76 7.44 18.43
C ALA A 104 9.29 8.06 19.72
N SER A 105 9.15 7.28 20.80
CA SER A 105 9.41 7.68 22.18
C SER A 105 10.86 7.40 22.64
N GLY A 106 11.26 7.98 23.78
CA GLY A 106 12.55 7.72 24.46
C GLY A 106 13.49 8.92 24.53
N GLU A 107 14.67 8.75 25.15
CA GLU A 107 15.60 9.88 25.36
C GLU A 107 16.00 10.55 24.05
N TYR A 108 16.16 9.79 22.96
CA TYR A 108 16.42 10.33 21.62
C TYR A 108 15.30 9.94 20.64
N GLY A 109 14.07 9.75 21.15
CA GLY A 109 12.88 9.57 20.34
C GLY A 109 12.57 10.84 19.55
N ALA A 110 12.10 10.70 18.31
CA ALA A 110 11.80 11.83 17.44
C ALA A 110 10.69 12.73 18.01
N HIS A 111 9.74 12.16 18.74
CA HIS A 111 8.65 12.90 19.37
C HIS A 111 9.13 13.76 20.53
N GLU A 112 9.75 13.17 21.57
CA GLU A 112 10.18 13.93 22.75
C GLU A 112 11.27 14.93 22.41
N GLN A 113 12.13 14.61 21.44
CA GLN A 113 13.13 15.55 20.99
C GLN A 113 12.51 16.73 20.23
N LEU A 114 11.40 16.54 19.51
CA LEU A 114 10.75 17.66 18.82
C LEU A 114 10.14 18.61 19.84
N GLU A 115 9.39 18.06 20.79
CA GLU A 115 8.77 18.80 21.89
C GLU A 115 9.84 19.55 22.72
N SER A 116 10.93 18.86 23.09
CA SER A 116 12.02 19.45 23.88
C SER A 116 12.84 20.48 23.10
N THR A 117 12.99 20.32 21.79
CA THR A 117 13.76 21.25 20.95
C THR A 117 12.95 22.51 20.67
N SER A 118 11.65 22.35 20.37
CA SER A 118 10.73 23.46 20.13
C SER A 118 9.27 23.03 20.25
N GLU A 119 8.64 23.36 21.39
CA GLU A 119 7.20 23.21 21.63
C GLU A 119 6.35 23.79 20.49
N SER A 120 6.73 24.96 19.95
CA SER A 120 6.03 25.57 18.81
C SER A 120 6.19 24.82 17.49
N ALA A 121 7.31 24.12 17.28
CA ALA A 121 7.50 23.29 16.09
C ALA A 121 6.71 21.98 16.23
N TYR A 122 6.66 21.41 17.43
CA TYR A 122 5.85 20.25 17.76
C TYR A 122 4.35 20.51 17.52
N GLU A 123 3.77 21.51 18.19
CA GLU A 123 2.35 21.85 18.03
C GLU A 123 2.00 22.21 16.58
N GLY A 124 2.89 22.93 15.89
CA GLY A 124 2.68 23.32 14.50
C GLY A 124 2.78 22.15 13.52
N PHE A 125 3.65 21.18 13.79
CA PHE A 125 3.75 19.95 12.99
C PHE A 125 2.49 19.09 13.13
N GLU A 126 2.01 18.86 14.36
CA GLU A 126 0.80 18.06 14.60
C GLU A 126 -0.45 18.68 13.97
N ASP A 127 -0.66 19.99 14.15
CA ASP A 127 -1.81 20.71 13.59
C ASP A 127 -1.81 20.66 12.05
N ALA A 128 -0.64 20.88 11.45
CA ALA A 128 -0.48 20.81 10.00
C ALA A 128 -0.63 19.38 9.46
N LEU A 129 -0.10 18.36 10.14
CA LEU A 129 -0.26 16.95 9.76
C LEU A 129 -1.73 16.52 9.84
N GLY A 130 -2.46 16.93 10.88
CA GLY A 130 -3.90 16.71 10.97
C GLY A 130 -4.65 17.34 9.78
N THR A 131 -4.23 18.52 9.35
CA THR A 131 -4.79 19.18 8.16
C THR A 131 -4.46 18.41 6.87
N VAL A 132 -3.26 17.86 6.73
CA VAL A 132 -2.90 16.98 5.59
C VAL A 132 -3.87 15.81 5.51
N GLN A 133 -4.08 15.10 6.63
CA GLN A 133 -4.96 13.94 6.69
C GLN A 133 -6.40 14.32 6.35
N SER A 134 -6.96 15.35 7.00
CA SER A 134 -8.36 15.74 6.77
C SER A 134 -8.60 16.23 5.34
N SER A 135 -7.68 17.04 4.78
CA SER A 135 -7.83 17.53 3.41
C SER A 135 -7.72 16.41 2.38
N LEU A 136 -6.87 15.40 2.60
CA LEU A 136 -6.79 14.23 1.74
C LEU A 136 -8.04 13.35 1.85
N SER A 137 -8.60 13.15 3.04
CA SER A 137 -9.89 12.46 3.20
C SER A 137 -11.03 13.19 2.48
N GLU A 138 -10.97 14.52 2.40
CA GLU A 138 -11.93 15.35 1.65
C GLU A 138 -11.60 15.48 0.15
N GLY A 139 -10.54 14.81 -0.35
CA GLY A 139 -10.11 14.90 -1.76
C GLY A 139 -9.42 16.22 -2.15
N ASN A 140 -9.15 17.13 -1.20
CA ASN A 140 -8.53 18.43 -1.44
C ASN A 140 -6.99 18.35 -1.41
N VAL A 141 -6.40 17.80 -2.47
CA VAL A 141 -4.95 17.59 -2.61
C VAL A 141 -4.14 18.89 -2.54
N SER A 142 -4.69 20.02 -3.01
CA SER A 142 -3.96 21.30 -3.01
C SER A 142 -3.84 21.92 -1.61
N GLU A 143 -4.88 21.77 -0.79
CA GLU A 143 -4.82 22.18 0.62
C GLU A 143 -3.90 21.25 1.41
N ALA A 144 -3.96 19.94 1.15
CA ALA A 144 -3.04 18.97 1.73
C ALA A 144 -1.58 19.29 1.40
N ALA A 145 -1.25 19.63 0.15
CA ALA A 145 0.09 20.05 -0.25
C ALA A 145 0.55 21.30 0.53
N SER A 146 -0.32 22.29 0.67
CA SER A 146 -0.03 23.51 1.45
C SER A 146 0.16 23.24 2.94
N ALA A 147 -0.54 22.24 3.50
CA ALA A 147 -0.39 21.80 4.87
C ALA A 147 0.91 20.99 5.08
N ALA A 148 1.26 20.12 4.12
CA ALA A 148 2.51 19.37 4.11
C ALA A 148 3.73 20.30 4.11
N ASP A 149 3.70 21.39 3.33
CA ASP A 149 4.75 22.42 3.35
C ASP A 149 4.91 23.08 4.73
N LYS A 150 3.80 23.36 5.43
CA LYS A 150 3.85 23.92 6.79
C LYS A 150 4.43 22.91 7.78
N ALA A 151 3.94 21.67 7.77
CA ALA A 151 4.43 20.60 8.63
C ALA A 151 5.93 20.36 8.41
N SER A 152 6.37 20.32 7.15
CA SER A 152 7.79 20.20 6.77
C SER A 152 8.63 21.38 7.28
N GLY A 153 8.12 22.61 7.19
CA GLY A 153 8.80 23.81 7.70
C GLY A 153 8.96 23.83 9.23
N HIS A 154 7.99 23.28 9.98
CA HIS A 154 8.11 23.11 11.43
C HIS A 154 9.23 22.12 11.78
N LEU A 155 9.31 20.97 11.09
CA LEU A 155 10.39 20.01 11.26
C LEU A 155 11.75 20.58 10.84
N GLN A 156 11.83 21.36 9.77
CA GLN A 156 13.06 22.06 9.35
C GLN A 156 13.57 23.02 10.44
N THR A 157 12.65 23.75 11.11
CA THR A 157 12.99 24.64 12.23
C THR A 157 13.63 23.86 13.38
N ALA A 158 13.10 22.69 13.71
CA ALA A 158 13.66 21.81 14.73
C ALA A 158 15.03 21.24 14.30
N GLN A 159 15.18 20.80 13.05
CA GLN A 159 16.47 20.35 12.49
C GLN A 159 17.55 21.43 12.61
N GLN A 160 17.21 22.70 12.32
CA GLN A 160 18.15 23.81 12.46
C GLN A 160 18.58 24.03 13.91
N ALA A 161 17.66 23.90 14.87
CA ALA A 161 17.97 24.02 16.29
C ALA A 161 18.81 22.84 16.82
N ALA A 162 18.55 21.63 16.34
CA ALA A 162 19.20 20.40 16.79
C ALA A 162 20.60 20.17 16.17
N ALA A 163 20.75 20.37 14.87
CA ALA A 163 21.95 19.99 14.12
C ALA A 163 22.68 21.18 13.45
N GLY A 164 22.07 22.38 13.47
CA GLY A 164 22.64 23.59 12.91
C GLY A 164 22.45 23.74 11.40
N GLN A 165 22.70 24.95 10.90
CA GLN A 165 22.36 25.35 9.53
C GLN A 165 23.01 24.50 8.43
N GLN A 166 24.27 24.09 8.60
CA GLN A 166 24.95 23.33 7.56
C GLN A 166 24.36 21.92 7.41
N ALA A 167 24.00 21.27 8.53
CA ALA A 167 23.30 19.99 8.48
C ALA A 167 21.90 20.13 7.89
N THR A 168 21.15 21.17 8.27
CA THR A 168 19.81 21.43 7.69
C THR A 168 19.86 21.61 6.17
N ARG A 169 20.86 22.32 5.62
CA ARG A 169 21.01 22.47 4.16
C ARG A 169 21.21 21.13 3.45
N VAL A 170 21.96 20.21 4.06
CA VAL A 170 22.16 18.85 3.54
C VAL A 170 20.85 18.07 3.56
N LEU A 171 20.12 18.13 4.67
CA LEU A 171 18.84 17.44 4.81
C LEU A 171 17.76 18.01 3.88
N ASP A 172 17.74 19.33 3.65
CA ASP A 172 16.86 19.95 2.67
C ASP A 172 17.15 19.49 1.23
N LEU A 173 18.44 19.36 0.87
CA LEU A 173 18.82 18.86 -0.45
C LEU A 173 18.38 17.41 -0.65
N LEU A 174 18.59 16.57 0.36
CA LEU A 174 18.16 15.16 0.33
C LEU A 174 16.64 15.01 0.31
N LEU A 175 15.91 15.90 1.00
CA LEU A 175 14.44 15.95 0.93
C LEU A 175 13.96 16.28 -0.48
N LEU A 176 14.62 17.19 -1.20
CA LEU A 176 14.28 17.50 -2.60
C LEU A 176 14.52 16.29 -3.51
N GLY A 177 15.55 15.50 -3.25
CA GLY A 177 15.78 14.21 -3.92
C GLY A 177 14.63 13.22 -3.66
N SER A 178 14.21 13.06 -2.40
CA SER A 178 13.04 12.25 -2.05
C SER A 178 11.75 12.76 -2.71
N ARG A 179 11.51 14.07 -2.74
CA ARG A 179 10.34 14.63 -3.45
C ARG A 179 10.35 14.32 -4.94
N ALA A 180 11.52 14.34 -5.59
CA ALA A 180 11.65 13.94 -7.00
C ALA A 180 11.36 12.44 -7.19
N SER A 181 11.77 11.58 -6.24
CA SER A 181 11.44 10.15 -6.20
C SER A 181 9.93 9.89 -6.26
N ASN A 182 9.13 10.74 -5.62
CA ASN A 182 7.67 10.58 -5.59
C ASN A 182 7.02 10.73 -6.98
N ALA A 183 7.71 11.33 -7.97
CA ALA A 183 7.24 11.31 -9.35
C ALA A 183 7.29 9.90 -9.96
N ALA A 184 8.26 9.06 -9.57
CA ALA A 184 8.30 7.65 -9.97
C ALA A 184 7.14 6.86 -9.37
N MET A 185 6.77 7.12 -8.10
CA MET A 185 5.56 6.57 -7.47
C MET A 185 4.31 6.92 -8.31
N ALA A 186 4.11 8.20 -8.64
CA ALA A 186 2.99 8.61 -9.49
C ALA A 186 3.05 7.98 -10.90
N GLY A 187 4.24 7.85 -11.49
CA GLY A 187 4.45 7.18 -12.78
C GLY A 187 4.10 5.69 -12.75
N THR A 188 4.48 4.96 -11.69
CA THR A 188 4.11 3.55 -11.45
C THR A 188 2.60 3.38 -11.33
N LEU A 189 1.92 4.36 -10.73
CA LEU A 189 0.46 4.40 -10.63
C LEU A 189 -0.24 4.89 -11.93
N GLY A 190 0.52 5.13 -13.01
CA GLY A 190 0.00 5.62 -14.29
C GLY A 190 -0.42 7.10 -14.27
N ALA A 191 -0.18 7.82 -13.18
CA ALA A 191 -0.59 9.21 -13.00
C ALA A 191 0.47 10.20 -13.50
N PHE A 192 0.65 10.26 -14.82
CA PHE A 192 1.69 11.08 -15.45
C PHE A 192 1.52 12.60 -15.24
N GLU A 193 0.28 13.12 -15.19
CA GLU A 193 0.05 14.52 -14.84
C GLU A 193 0.46 14.81 -13.38
N GLY A 194 0.21 13.86 -12.47
CA GLY A 194 0.69 13.91 -11.10
C GLY A 194 2.22 13.92 -11.03
N ALA A 195 2.89 13.03 -11.77
CA ALA A 195 4.35 12.97 -11.84
C ALA A 195 4.97 14.29 -12.36
N ALA A 196 4.38 14.90 -13.40
CA ALA A 196 4.82 16.19 -13.92
C ALA A 196 4.63 17.33 -12.89
N THR A 197 3.50 17.34 -12.18
CA THR A 197 3.21 18.31 -11.12
C THR A 197 4.21 18.20 -9.98
N ILE A 198 4.53 16.98 -9.54
CA ILE A 198 5.53 16.73 -8.48
C ILE A 198 6.91 17.28 -8.89
N ALA A 199 7.31 17.08 -10.15
CA ALA A 199 8.58 17.62 -10.65
C ALA A 199 8.60 19.16 -10.68
N GLU A 200 7.52 19.81 -11.10
CA GLU A 200 7.39 21.28 -11.13
C GLU A 200 7.41 21.89 -9.71
N GLU A 201 6.66 21.30 -8.79
CA GLU A 201 6.64 21.73 -7.39
C GLU A 201 8.00 21.53 -6.72
N THR A 202 8.71 20.43 -7.05
CA THR A 202 10.06 20.17 -6.54
C THR A 202 11.08 21.14 -7.11
N MET A 203 11.00 21.49 -8.40
CA MET A 203 11.83 22.53 -9.01
C MET A 203 11.62 23.88 -8.32
N THR A 204 10.36 24.27 -8.11
CA THR A 204 10.02 25.52 -7.42
C THR A 204 10.58 25.53 -5.99
N ALA A 205 10.43 24.42 -5.27
CA ALA A 205 10.97 24.28 -3.92
C ALA A 205 12.51 24.34 -3.90
N PHE A 206 13.18 23.81 -4.94
CA PHE A 206 14.62 23.89 -5.06
C PHE A 206 15.11 25.31 -5.31
N GLU A 207 14.48 26.05 -6.22
CA GLU A 207 14.81 27.46 -6.52
C GLU A 207 14.68 28.36 -5.28
N ASP A 208 13.68 28.09 -4.42
CA ASP A 208 13.44 28.82 -3.18
C ASP A 208 14.30 28.33 -1.99
N ALA A 209 14.96 27.17 -2.10
CA ALA A 209 15.67 26.56 -1.00
C ALA A 209 16.98 27.30 -0.63
N LEU A 210 17.29 27.33 0.67
CA LEU A 210 18.54 27.90 1.18
C LEU A 210 19.81 27.22 0.63
N VAL A 211 19.66 25.99 0.14
CA VAL A 211 20.76 25.19 -0.43
C VAL A 211 21.06 25.52 -1.89
N TYR A 212 20.15 26.16 -2.64
CA TYR A 212 20.25 26.41 -4.09
C TYR A 212 21.62 26.98 -4.52
N SER A 213 21.96 28.19 -4.04
CA SER A 213 23.27 28.81 -4.33
C SER A 213 24.46 28.14 -3.65
N LYS A 214 24.22 27.28 -2.65
CA LYS A 214 25.27 26.62 -1.87
C LYS A 214 25.75 25.36 -2.57
N ILE A 215 24.84 24.56 -3.12
CA ILE A 215 25.22 23.38 -3.90
C ILE A 215 25.91 23.81 -5.20
N GLU A 216 25.42 24.82 -5.92
CA GLU A 216 26.10 25.33 -7.13
C GLU A 216 27.57 25.72 -6.84
N ALA A 217 27.81 26.34 -5.69
CA ALA A 217 29.16 26.74 -5.29
C ALA A 217 30.04 25.57 -4.78
N ALA A 218 29.44 24.54 -4.19
CA ALA A 218 30.14 23.38 -3.64
C ALA A 218 30.41 22.31 -4.71
N ASP A 219 29.43 22.06 -5.58
CA ASP A 219 29.46 21.11 -6.67
C ASP A 219 28.45 21.48 -7.77
N ALA A 220 28.93 22.22 -8.78
CA ALA A 220 28.10 22.66 -9.91
C ALA A 220 27.58 21.50 -10.77
N GLU A 221 28.28 20.36 -10.80
CA GLU A 221 27.86 19.20 -11.58
C GLU A 221 26.58 18.57 -10.99
N SER A 222 26.55 18.35 -9.67
CA SER A 222 25.34 17.89 -8.98
C SER A 222 24.18 18.88 -9.09
N TYR A 223 24.45 20.19 -9.03
CA TYR A 223 23.44 21.24 -9.22
C TYR A 223 22.78 21.13 -10.62
N GLU A 224 23.60 21.11 -11.69
CA GLU A 224 23.08 21.02 -13.06
C GLU A 224 22.40 19.67 -13.32
N ALA A 225 22.94 18.57 -12.76
CA ALA A 225 22.35 17.24 -12.88
C ALA A 225 20.94 17.18 -12.27
N PHE A 226 20.75 17.79 -11.09
CA PHE A 226 19.44 17.81 -10.43
C PHE A 226 18.40 18.63 -11.22
N GLU A 227 18.74 19.83 -11.69
CA GLU A 227 17.83 20.64 -12.51
C GLU A 227 17.44 19.91 -13.81
N ASN A 228 18.42 19.29 -14.48
CA ASN A 228 18.18 18.54 -15.71
C ASN A 228 17.30 17.32 -15.47
N ALA A 229 17.52 16.60 -14.37
CA ALA A 229 16.72 15.43 -14.01
C ALA A 229 15.25 15.79 -13.75
N LEU A 230 14.98 16.87 -13.00
CA LEU A 230 13.61 17.36 -12.78
C LEU A 230 12.91 17.75 -14.10
N ALA A 231 13.61 18.44 -15.00
CA ALA A 231 13.08 18.74 -16.34
C ALA A 231 12.87 17.46 -17.18
N GLY A 232 13.73 16.46 -16.99
CA GLY A 232 13.63 15.13 -17.57
C GLY A 232 12.36 14.40 -17.14
N ILE A 233 12.04 14.40 -15.85
CA ILE A 233 10.80 13.82 -15.30
C ILE A 233 9.57 14.41 -16.00
N GLY A 234 9.47 15.75 -16.07
CA GLY A 234 8.34 16.40 -16.74
C GLY A 234 8.23 16.06 -18.23
N SER A 235 9.36 15.88 -18.91
CA SER A 235 9.41 15.48 -20.31
C SER A 235 8.97 14.03 -20.54
N ALA A 236 9.41 13.11 -19.67
CA ALA A 236 9.02 11.70 -19.71
C ALA A 236 7.54 11.52 -19.37
N ALA A 237 7.07 12.20 -18.31
CA ALA A 237 5.66 12.22 -17.93
C ALA A 237 4.76 12.77 -19.05
N GLY A 238 5.15 13.87 -19.71
CA GLY A 238 4.41 14.41 -20.85
C GLY A 238 4.39 13.49 -22.08
N SER A 239 5.23 12.44 -22.09
CA SER A 239 5.27 11.39 -23.11
C SER A 239 4.69 10.06 -22.62
N GLU A 240 4.12 10.02 -21.40
CA GLU A 240 3.60 8.82 -20.74
C GLU A 240 4.64 7.69 -20.61
N ASP A 241 5.92 8.06 -20.44
CA ASP A 241 7.04 7.13 -20.31
C ASP A 241 7.37 6.88 -18.82
N ALA A 242 6.73 5.88 -18.23
CA ALA A 242 6.96 5.52 -16.81
C ALA A 242 8.42 5.13 -16.54
N SER A 243 9.06 4.41 -17.47
CA SER A 243 10.46 4.01 -17.32
C SER A 243 11.41 5.22 -17.33
N GLY A 244 11.15 6.19 -18.20
CA GLY A 244 11.87 7.45 -18.25
C GLY A 244 11.64 8.31 -17.01
N VAL A 245 10.42 8.34 -16.45
CA VAL A 245 10.14 9.02 -15.18
C VAL A 245 10.99 8.42 -14.05
N THR A 246 11.01 7.09 -13.94
CA THR A 246 11.82 6.38 -12.93
C THR A 246 13.31 6.63 -13.09
N GLU A 247 13.83 6.58 -14.32
CA GLU A 247 15.25 6.86 -14.62
C GLU A 247 15.64 8.28 -14.20
N GLN A 248 14.82 9.27 -14.54
CA GLN A 248 15.11 10.67 -14.21
C GLN A 248 14.93 10.97 -12.71
N ALA A 249 13.95 10.34 -12.05
CA ALA A 249 13.80 10.42 -10.60
C ALA A 249 15.02 9.85 -9.87
N ARG A 250 15.57 8.72 -10.35
CA ARG A 250 16.82 8.16 -9.82
C ARG A 250 18.02 9.09 -10.04
N ALA A 251 18.14 9.67 -11.24
CA ALA A 251 19.19 10.64 -11.53
C ALA A 251 19.11 11.89 -10.62
N ALA A 252 17.91 12.36 -10.30
CA ALA A 252 17.69 13.46 -9.36
C ALA A 252 18.15 13.08 -7.95
N LEU A 253 17.85 11.86 -7.49
CA LEU A 253 18.28 11.35 -6.19
C LEU A 253 19.82 11.27 -6.11
N ASP A 254 20.46 10.67 -7.11
CA ASP A 254 21.93 10.52 -7.18
C ASP A 254 22.65 11.89 -7.14
N ALA A 255 22.10 12.89 -7.82
CA ALA A 255 22.61 14.25 -7.82
C ALA A 255 22.52 14.91 -6.43
N THR A 256 21.38 14.76 -5.74
CA THR A 256 21.22 15.34 -4.39
C THR A 256 22.11 14.66 -3.35
N VAL A 257 22.31 13.34 -3.44
CA VAL A 257 23.25 12.59 -2.60
C VAL A 257 24.69 13.07 -2.84
N SER A 258 25.12 13.18 -4.09
CA SER A 258 26.47 13.66 -4.44
C SER A 258 26.72 15.07 -3.91
N GLY A 259 25.75 15.98 -4.11
CA GLY A 259 25.79 17.33 -3.58
C GLY A 259 25.82 17.38 -2.04
N ALA A 260 25.08 16.50 -1.36
CA ALA A 260 25.07 16.41 0.10
C ALA A 260 26.47 16.09 0.66
N TYR A 261 27.19 15.14 0.06
CA TYR A 261 28.56 14.81 0.45
C TYR A 261 29.57 15.92 0.15
N ALA A 262 29.33 16.74 -0.89
CA ALA A 262 30.15 17.91 -1.19
C ALA A 262 29.92 19.09 -0.21
N LEU A 263 28.71 19.23 0.33
CA LEU A 263 28.29 20.37 1.17
C LEU A 263 28.78 20.32 2.62
N VAL A 264 29.11 19.13 3.15
CA VAL A 264 29.39 18.97 4.58
C VAL A 264 30.62 18.12 4.88
N GLN A 265 31.36 18.55 5.90
CA GLN A 265 32.40 17.76 6.55
C GLN A 265 32.23 17.87 8.09
N PRO A 266 32.35 16.77 8.84
CA PRO A 266 32.64 15.40 8.37
C PRO A 266 31.46 14.78 7.62
N ALA A 267 31.77 13.84 6.71
CA ALA A 267 30.78 13.17 5.85
C ALA A 267 29.74 12.30 6.61
N SER A 268 29.82 12.18 7.93
CA SER A 268 28.84 11.44 8.75
C SER A 268 27.44 12.06 8.71
N VAL A 269 27.32 13.39 8.55
CA VAL A 269 26.00 14.05 8.39
C VAL A 269 25.37 13.66 7.06
N ALA A 270 26.13 13.70 5.97
CA ALA A 270 25.65 13.25 4.66
C ALA A 270 25.35 11.75 4.66
N GLY A 271 26.15 10.93 5.35
CA GLY A 271 25.89 9.49 5.52
C GLY A 271 24.58 9.19 6.24
N ALA A 272 24.36 9.77 7.43
CA ALA A 272 23.10 9.59 8.16
C ALA A 272 21.90 10.13 7.37
N GLY A 273 22.07 11.25 6.65
CA GLY A 273 21.04 11.76 5.75
C GLY A 273 20.72 10.79 4.61
N HIS A 274 21.74 10.17 4.00
CA HIS A 274 21.58 9.22 2.91
C HIS A 274 20.82 7.96 3.36
N LEU A 275 21.13 7.43 4.56
CA LEU A 275 20.37 6.33 5.17
C LEU A 275 18.90 6.71 5.41
N ALA A 276 18.64 7.94 5.89
CA ALA A 276 17.28 8.45 6.04
C ALA A 276 16.54 8.60 4.69
N THR A 277 17.25 8.96 3.61
CA THR A 277 16.68 8.97 2.26
C THR A 277 16.33 7.56 1.78
N MET A 278 17.17 6.56 2.04
CA MET A 278 16.87 5.15 1.75
C MET A 278 15.68 4.63 2.58
N GLN A 279 15.58 5.04 3.85
CA GLN A 279 14.41 4.77 4.69
C GLN A 279 13.13 5.37 4.11
N ALA A 280 13.18 6.63 3.65
CA ALA A 280 12.04 7.27 2.99
C ALA A 280 11.62 6.49 1.73
N ARG A 281 12.58 6.09 0.89
CA ARG A 281 12.34 5.22 -0.27
C ARG A 281 11.70 3.87 0.08
N GLY A 282 12.03 3.29 1.23
CA GLY A 282 11.33 2.10 1.74
C GLY A 282 9.86 2.38 2.06
N TRP A 283 9.54 3.57 2.58
CA TRP A 283 8.15 4.00 2.76
C TRP A 283 7.47 4.33 1.44
N ASP A 284 8.18 4.86 0.43
CA ASP A 284 7.64 5.03 -0.93
C ASP A 284 7.12 3.70 -1.48
N ALA A 285 7.83 2.59 -1.26
CA ALA A 285 7.39 1.26 -1.68
C ALA A 285 6.07 0.84 -1.01
N ALA A 286 5.94 1.03 0.31
CA ALA A 286 4.69 0.77 1.03
C ALA A 286 3.55 1.71 0.57
N ALA A 287 3.88 2.96 0.25
CA ALA A 287 2.93 3.94 -0.29
C ALA A 287 2.45 3.54 -1.68
N VAL A 288 3.33 3.03 -2.55
CA VAL A 288 2.95 2.46 -3.87
C VAL A 288 1.97 1.31 -3.67
N VAL A 289 2.24 0.36 -2.78
CA VAL A 289 1.30 -0.74 -2.48
C VAL A 289 -0.04 -0.17 -2.03
N SER A 290 -0.03 0.80 -1.11
CA SER A 290 -1.25 1.49 -0.62
C SER A 290 -2.01 2.27 -1.71
N GLY A 291 -1.29 2.83 -2.70
CA GLY A 291 -1.86 3.61 -3.80
C GLY A 291 -2.24 2.81 -5.03
N SER A 292 -1.79 1.55 -5.13
CA SER A 292 -1.85 0.73 -6.34
C SER A 292 -3.16 -0.02 -6.58
N GLY A 293 -4.07 -0.07 -5.62
CA GLY A 293 -5.24 -0.91 -5.76
C GLY A 293 -6.44 -0.55 -4.89
N VAL A 294 -7.57 -1.03 -5.37
CA VAL A 294 -8.82 -1.25 -4.64
C VAL A 294 -8.49 -2.12 -3.42
N GLY A 295 -8.30 -1.53 -2.25
CA GLY A 295 -7.81 -2.23 -1.06
C GLY A 295 -8.81 -3.23 -0.46
N ALA A 296 -8.40 -3.91 0.62
CA ALA A 296 -9.26 -4.81 1.39
C ALA A 296 -10.59 -4.16 1.80
N ASP A 297 -10.57 -2.86 2.09
CA ASP A 297 -11.75 -2.05 2.42
C ASP A 297 -12.83 -2.11 1.34
N TYR A 298 -12.46 -2.17 0.06
CA TYR A 298 -13.43 -2.32 -1.01
C TYR A 298 -14.04 -3.74 -1.06
N ALA A 299 -13.26 -4.77 -0.73
CA ALA A 299 -13.79 -6.14 -0.59
C ALA A 299 -14.77 -6.20 0.60
N HIS A 300 -14.45 -5.51 1.70
CA HIS A 300 -15.33 -5.36 2.85
C HIS A 300 -16.62 -4.60 2.49
N ALA A 301 -16.50 -3.47 1.79
CA ALA A 301 -17.64 -2.70 1.28
C ALA A 301 -18.50 -3.52 0.32
N THR A 302 -17.90 -4.34 -0.55
CA THR A 302 -18.62 -5.29 -1.42
C THR A 302 -19.45 -6.26 -0.57
N THR A 303 -18.86 -6.81 0.50
CA THR A 303 -19.56 -7.68 1.44
C THR A 303 -20.76 -6.97 2.07
N LEU A 304 -20.58 -5.72 2.55
CA LEU A 304 -21.67 -4.90 3.09
C LEU A 304 -22.79 -4.69 2.05
N ASN A 305 -22.42 -4.43 0.81
CA ASN A 305 -23.36 -4.20 -0.29
C ASN A 305 -24.20 -5.44 -0.62
N THR A 306 -23.62 -6.65 -0.47
CA THR A 306 -24.40 -7.90 -0.60
C THR A 306 -25.43 -8.08 0.51
N TYR A 307 -25.16 -7.60 1.74
CA TYR A 307 -26.14 -7.65 2.82
C TYR A 307 -27.35 -6.76 2.55
N ARG A 308 -27.14 -5.61 1.89
CA ARG A 308 -28.23 -4.73 1.47
C ARG A 308 -29.24 -5.49 0.61
N ALA A 309 -28.79 -6.16 -0.45
CA ALA A 309 -29.65 -6.97 -1.31
C ALA A 309 -30.38 -8.07 -0.51
N ARG A 310 -29.65 -8.88 0.27
CA ARG A 310 -30.21 -10.00 1.04
C ARG A 310 -31.26 -9.58 2.07
N VAL A 311 -31.08 -8.42 2.70
CA VAL A 311 -32.04 -7.89 3.69
C VAL A 311 -33.33 -7.42 3.00
N HIS A 312 -33.23 -6.88 1.79
CA HIS A 312 -34.42 -6.60 0.98
C HIS A 312 -35.18 -7.88 0.58
N ASP A 313 -34.48 -8.97 0.26
CA ASP A 313 -35.08 -10.28 -0.06
C ASP A 313 -35.81 -10.88 1.14
N ALA A 314 -35.20 -10.80 2.32
CA ALA A 314 -35.85 -11.20 3.57
C ALA A 314 -37.13 -10.38 3.81
N GLY A 315 -37.07 -9.07 3.58
CA GLY A 315 -38.23 -8.19 3.65
C GLY A 315 -39.33 -8.57 2.63
N TRP A 316 -38.94 -8.96 1.41
CA TRP A 316 -39.87 -9.45 0.39
C TRP A 316 -40.57 -10.75 0.83
N LEU A 317 -39.83 -11.76 1.27
CA LEU A 317 -40.40 -13.03 1.76
C LEU A 317 -41.33 -12.82 2.96
N ALA A 318 -40.94 -11.96 3.90
CA ALA A 318 -41.77 -11.64 5.06
C ALA A 318 -43.11 -11.02 4.64
N ARG A 319 -43.12 -10.12 3.65
CA ARG A 319 -44.36 -9.54 3.08
C ARG A 319 -45.20 -10.58 2.34
N ALA A 320 -44.56 -11.57 1.71
CA ALA A 320 -45.24 -12.68 1.04
C ALA A 320 -45.80 -13.74 2.02
N GLY A 321 -45.45 -13.65 3.30
CA GLY A 321 -45.91 -14.56 4.36
C GLY A 321 -44.97 -15.73 4.65
N GLU A 322 -43.82 -15.80 3.98
CA GLU A 322 -42.76 -16.80 4.21
C GLU A 322 -41.81 -16.35 5.33
N THR A 323 -42.37 -16.13 6.53
CA THR A 323 -41.65 -15.51 7.65
C THR A 323 -40.54 -16.39 8.23
N ALA A 324 -40.65 -17.72 8.14
CA ALA A 324 -39.61 -18.62 8.64
C ALA A 324 -38.32 -18.55 7.80
N THR A 325 -38.47 -18.55 6.48
CA THR A 325 -37.35 -18.38 5.54
C THR A 325 -36.76 -16.98 5.66
N ALA A 326 -37.61 -15.95 5.74
CA ALA A 326 -37.17 -14.57 5.95
C ALA A 326 -36.35 -14.40 7.24
N ALA A 327 -36.79 -14.98 8.36
CA ALA A 327 -36.05 -14.93 9.62
C ALA A 327 -34.68 -15.63 9.50
N THR A 328 -34.65 -16.80 8.84
CA THR A 328 -33.40 -17.54 8.59
C THR A 328 -32.41 -16.70 7.77
N MET A 329 -32.89 -15.95 6.76
CA MET A 329 -32.05 -15.06 5.97
C MET A 329 -31.38 -13.97 6.80
N VAL A 330 -32.13 -13.34 7.71
CA VAL A 330 -31.62 -12.28 8.61
C VAL A 330 -30.63 -12.85 9.61
N GLU A 331 -30.93 -14.01 10.21
CA GLU A 331 -30.02 -14.72 11.12
C GLU A 331 -28.71 -15.10 10.42
N ASP A 332 -28.76 -15.55 9.17
CA ASP A 332 -27.57 -15.88 8.37
C ASP A 332 -26.77 -14.64 7.95
N VAL A 333 -27.40 -13.48 7.72
CA VAL A 333 -26.68 -12.22 7.50
C VAL A 333 -25.91 -11.84 8.76
N PHE A 334 -26.58 -11.87 9.92
CA PHE A 334 -25.96 -11.58 11.22
C PHE A 334 -24.79 -12.54 11.49
N ALA A 335 -25.02 -13.84 11.36
CA ALA A 335 -23.99 -14.86 11.62
C ALA A 335 -22.80 -14.79 10.66
N HIS A 336 -23.02 -14.41 9.40
CA HIS A 336 -21.92 -14.20 8.46
C HIS A 336 -21.12 -12.95 8.80
N PHE A 337 -21.80 -11.85 9.13
CA PHE A 337 -21.16 -10.59 9.50
C PHE A 337 -20.22 -10.77 10.69
N GLU A 338 -20.68 -11.38 11.79
CA GLU A 338 -19.89 -11.66 13.01
C GLU A 338 -18.59 -12.46 12.77
N GLY A 339 -18.50 -13.17 11.63
CA GLY A 339 -17.31 -13.95 11.27
C GLY A 339 -16.54 -13.38 10.08
N ALA A 340 -16.98 -12.27 9.50
CA ALA A 340 -16.39 -11.68 8.31
C ALA A 340 -15.42 -10.55 8.68
N ALA A 341 -14.34 -10.41 7.92
CA ALA A 341 -13.41 -9.28 8.06
C ALA A 341 -14.09 -7.90 7.88
N ALA A 342 -15.24 -7.87 7.19
CA ALA A 342 -16.06 -6.67 7.06
C ALA A 342 -16.67 -6.18 8.40
N HIS A 343 -16.69 -7.00 9.46
CA HIS A 343 -17.11 -6.58 10.79
C HIS A 343 -16.14 -5.59 11.37
N ASP A 344 -14.90 -6.02 11.62
CA ASP A 344 -13.86 -5.16 12.20
C ASP A 344 -13.66 -3.89 11.34
N ALA A 345 -13.67 -4.04 10.01
CA ALA A 345 -13.54 -2.92 9.08
C ALA A 345 -14.68 -1.90 9.22
N LEU A 346 -15.94 -2.34 9.35
CA LEU A 346 -17.07 -1.42 9.55
C LEU A 346 -17.02 -0.76 10.92
N GLU A 347 -16.69 -1.51 11.98
CA GLU A 347 -16.58 -0.96 13.33
C GLU A 347 -15.50 0.13 13.41
N GLU A 348 -14.36 -0.09 12.75
CA GLU A 348 -13.26 0.87 12.69
C GLU A 348 -13.58 2.09 11.82
N ALA A 349 -14.19 1.88 10.65
CA ALA A 349 -14.51 2.96 9.72
C ALA A 349 -15.68 3.83 10.20
N ASP A 350 -16.74 3.23 10.75
CA ASP A 350 -17.91 3.94 11.27
C ASP A 350 -18.63 3.13 12.38
N SER A 351 -18.19 3.34 13.62
CA SER A 351 -18.80 2.72 14.81
C SER A 351 -20.29 3.05 15.01
N GLU A 352 -20.79 4.20 14.54
CA GLU A 352 -22.22 4.55 14.69
C GLU A 352 -23.06 3.75 13.68
N ALA A 353 -22.58 3.65 12.44
CA ALA A 353 -23.19 2.80 11.42
C ALA A 353 -23.18 1.32 11.84
N TYR A 354 -22.08 0.83 12.40
CA TYR A 354 -21.96 -0.53 12.95
C TYR A 354 -23.04 -0.82 14.01
N GLU A 355 -23.12 -0.02 15.08
CA GLU A 355 -24.09 -0.24 16.16
C GLU A 355 -25.55 -0.17 15.66
N ALA A 356 -25.82 0.75 14.74
CA ALA A 356 -27.15 0.94 14.18
C ALA A 356 -27.54 -0.16 13.19
N PHE A 357 -26.58 -0.71 12.44
CA PHE A 357 -26.75 -1.87 11.58
C PHE A 357 -27.13 -3.12 12.40
N GLU A 358 -26.39 -3.44 13.47
CA GLU A 358 -26.71 -4.58 14.35
C GLU A 358 -28.09 -4.43 15.01
N SER A 359 -28.40 -3.23 15.49
CA SER A 359 -29.71 -2.93 16.05
C SER A 359 -30.81 -3.10 15.00
N GLY A 360 -30.56 -2.67 13.75
CA GLY A 360 -31.47 -2.83 12.63
C GLY A 360 -31.76 -4.28 12.30
N LEU A 361 -30.75 -5.16 12.28
CA LEU A 361 -30.93 -6.60 12.06
C LEU A 361 -31.77 -7.25 13.18
N SER A 362 -31.53 -6.84 14.43
CA SER A 362 -32.30 -7.30 15.60
C SER A 362 -33.76 -6.89 15.53
N ASP A 363 -34.03 -5.64 15.12
CA ASP A 363 -35.38 -5.12 14.90
C ASP A 363 -36.07 -5.82 13.74
N LEU A 364 -35.34 -6.11 12.67
CA LEU A 364 -35.86 -6.82 11.50
C LEU A 364 -36.28 -8.24 11.86
N SER A 365 -35.43 -9.00 12.54
CA SER A 365 -35.75 -10.34 13.02
C SER A 365 -37.01 -10.32 13.90
N SER A 366 -37.05 -9.41 14.88
CA SER A 366 -38.21 -9.21 15.76
C SER A 366 -39.48 -8.87 14.98
N ALA A 367 -39.40 -8.01 13.96
CA ALA A 367 -40.55 -7.63 13.15
C ALA A 367 -41.08 -8.80 12.30
N ILE A 368 -40.19 -9.63 11.74
CA ILE A 368 -40.54 -10.83 10.97
C ILE A 368 -41.26 -11.85 11.86
N GLU A 369 -40.70 -12.17 13.04
CA GLU A 369 -41.31 -13.12 13.99
C GLU A 369 -42.72 -12.70 14.42
N ASN A 370 -42.92 -11.39 14.60
CA ASN A 370 -44.20 -10.82 15.01
C ASN A 370 -45.19 -10.61 13.84
N GLY A 371 -44.78 -10.87 12.59
CA GLY A 371 -45.58 -10.58 11.40
C GLY A 371 -45.91 -9.09 11.25
N ASN A 372 -45.03 -8.20 11.74
CA ASN A 372 -45.21 -6.76 11.72
C ASN A 372 -44.67 -6.17 10.40
N THR A 373 -45.52 -6.12 9.37
CA THR A 373 -45.12 -5.65 8.02
C THR A 373 -44.54 -4.23 7.99
N GLU A 374 -45.11 -3.29 8.76
CA GLU A 374 -44.57 -1.93 8.86
C GLU A 374 -43.21 -1.91 9.57
N GLY A 375 -43.06 -2.72 10.62
CA GLY A 375 -41.78 -2.91 11.32
C GLY A 375 -40.70 -3.51 10.42
N VAL A 376 -41.05 -4.49 9.58
CA VAL A 376 -40.13 -5.09 8.60
C VAL A 376 -39.62 -4.03 7.63
N ALA A 377 -40.51 -3.21 7.07
CA ALA A 377 -40.10 -2.15 6.15
C ALA A 377 -39.20 -1.10 6.82
N SER A 378 -39.52 -0.69 8.05
CA SER A 378 -38.70 0.26 8.81
C SER A 378 -37.32 -0.31 9.14
N ALA A 379 -37.24 -1.58 9.54
CA ALA A 379 -35.98 -2.20 9.93
C ALA A 379 -35.07 -2.48 8.73
N VAL A 380 -35.63 -2.86 7.57
CA VAL A 380 -34.88 -2.97 6.30
C VAL A 380 -34.25 -1.62 5.94
N GLU A 381 -35.00 -0.52 6.05
CA GLU A 381 -34.48 0.82 5.73
C GLU A 381 -33.37 1.26 6.70
N THR A 382 -33.53 0.96 8.00
CA THR A 382 -32.47 1.20 9.00
C THR A 382 -31.20 0.43 8.64
N VAL A 383 -31.31 -0.85 8.31
CA VAL A 383 -30.15 -1.67 7.92
C VAL A 383 -29.48 -1.11 6.67
N ASP A 384 -30.26 -0.82 5.62
CA ASP A 384 -29.74 -0.29 4.36
C ASP A 384 -29.04 1.07 4.54
N THR A 385 -29.62 2.00 5.31
CA THR A 385 -29.02 3.33 5.55
C THR A 385 -27.64 3.22 6.21
N ASN A 386 -27.49 2.32 7.18
CA ASN A 386 -26.23 2.17 7.90
C ASN A 386 -25.18 1.39 7.08
N LEU A 387 -25.62 0.42 6.27
CA LEU A 387 -24.72 -0.24 5.31
C LEU A 387 -24.24 0.75 4.24
N VAL A 388 -25.08 1.69 3.79
CA VAL A 388 -24.69 2.76 2.87
C VAL A 388 -23.59 3.63 3.50
N ALA A 389 -23.75 4.07 4.75
CA ALA A 389 -22.72 4.84 5.46
C ALA A 389 -21.39 4.06 5.56
N GLY A 390 -21.45 2.78 5.92
CA GLY A 390 -20.27 1.91 5.95
C GLY A 390 -19.59 1.73 4.60
N ILE A 391 -20.37 1.57 3.52
CA ILE A 391 -19.85 1.47 2.16
C ILE A 391 -19.18 2.77 1.73
N GLU A 392 -19.77 3.93 2.06
CA GLU A 392 -19.16 5.24 1.79
C GLU A 392 -17.80 5.38 2.49
N ALA A 393 -17.74 5.00 3.77
CA ALA A 393 -16.52 5.07 4.57
C ALA A 393 -15.40 4.14 4.05
N LEU A 394 -15.75 2.94 3.58
CA LEU A 394 -14.78 1.92 3.15
C LEU A 394 -14.39 2.01 1.67
N ALA A 395 -15.36 2.22 0.76
CA ALA A 395 -15.10 2.21 -0.67
C ALA A 395 -14.72 3.59 -1.24
N GLY A 396 -15.03 4.68 -0.53
CA GLY A 396 -14.74 6.05 -0.96
C GLY A 396 -15.22 6.31 -2.39
N GLY A 397 -14.32 6.80 -3.26
CA GLY A 397 -14.62 7.09 -4.67
C GLY A 397 -15.03 5.88 -5.52
N ASN A 398 -14.88 4.65 -5.03
CA ASN A 398 -15.35 3.44 -5.72
C ASN A 398 -16.77 3.01 -5.30
N ALA A 399 -17.38 3.67 -4.30
CA ALA A 399 -18.73 3.40 -3.83
C ALA A 399 -19.83 3.51 -4.92
N PRO A 400 -19.75 4.44 -5.91
CA PRO A 400 -20.67 4.50 -7.04
C PRO A 400 -20.81 3.17 -7.80
N VAL A 401 -19.70 2.45 -7.98
CA VAL A 401 -19.71 1.16 -8.69
C VAL A 401 -20.41 0.08 -7.87
N LEU A 402 -20.22 0.05 -6.54
CA LEU A 402 -20.99 -0.87 -5.69
C LEU A 402 -22.49 -0.54 -5.72
N GLN A 403 -22.85 0.75 -5.74
CA GLN A 403 -24.24 1.17 -5.87
C GLN A 403 -24.89 0.67 -7.16
N SER A 404 -24.15 0.66 -8.28
CA SER A 404 -24.64 0.08 -9.54
C SER A 404 -25.00 -1.41 -9.42
N GLY A 405 -24.18 -2.19 -8.70
CA GLY A 405 -24.44 -3.61 -8.43
C GLY A 405 -25.70 -3.84 -7.59
N PHE A 406 -25.90 -3.00 -6.58
CA PHE A 406 -27.13 -3.00 -5.79
C PHE A 406 -28.35 -2.64 -6.65
N PHE A 407 -28.25 -1.62 -7.50
CA PHE A 407 -29.32 -1.24 -8.44
C PHE A 407 -29.69 -2.40 -9.38
N LYS A 408 -28.71 -3.09 -9.97
CA LYS A 408 -28.96 -4.27 -10.82
C LYS A 408 -29.74 -5.36 -10.08
N ALA A 409 -29.37 -5.68 -8.84
CA ALA A 409 -30.09 -6.65 -8.00
C ALA A 409 -31.54 -6.20 -7.76
N ARG A 410 -31.74 -4.94 -7.35
CA ARG A 410 -33.08 -4.39 -7.08
C ARG A 410 -33.95 -4.27 -8.34
N PHE A 411 -33.38 -4.04 -9.53
CA PHE A 411 -34.13 -4.13 -10.78
C PHE A 411 -34.58 -5.56 -11.08
N ALA A 412 -33.77 -6.57 -10.74
CA ALA A 412 -34.15 -7.98 -10.86
C ALA A 412 -35.32 -8.32 -9.92
N ASP A 413 -35.31 -7.81 -8.69
CA ASP A 413 -36.42 -7.89 -7.75
C ASP A 413 -37.72 -7.31 -8.32
N ALA A 414 -37.65 -6.09 -8.87
CA ALA A 414 -38.79 -5.44 -9.50
C ALA A 414 -39.36 -6.29 -10.64
N ARG A 415 -38.47 -6.91 -11.42
CA ARG A 415 -38.85 -7.79 -12.52
C ARG A 415 -39.53 -9.06 -12.03
N GLU A 416 -39.10 -9.59 -10.90
CA GLU A 416 -39.71 -10.76 -10.28
C GLU A 416 -41.10 -10.45 -9.69
N LEU A 417 -41.24 -9.34 -8.96
CA LEU A 417 -42.55 -8.84 -8.49
C LEU A 417 -43.54 -8.69 -9.64
N TYR A 418 -43.11 -8.12 -10.77
CA TYR A 418 -43.95 -7.98 -11.96
C TYR A 418 -44.40 -9.33 -12.52
N ARG A 419 -43.49 -10.30 -12.64
CA ARG A 419 -43.79 -11.67 -13.10
C ARG A 419 -44.78 -12.38 -12.18
N GLN A 420 -44.83 -12.02 -10.89
CA GLN A 420 -45.80 -12.52 -9.93
C GLN A 420 -47.14 -11.76 -9.95
N GLY A 421 -47.34 -10.86 -10.93
CA GLY A 421 -48.56 -10.08 -11.08
C GLY A 421 -48.65 -8.88 -10.14
N GLN A 422 -47.54 -8.50 -9.50
CA GLN A 422 -47.47 -7.38 -8.56
C GLN A 422 -46.92 -6.11 -9.21
N ALA A 423 -47.44 -5.76 -10.40
CA ALA A 423 -46.95 -4.64 -11.21
C ALA A 423 -46.89 -3.30 -10.48
N GLY A 424 -47.85 -3.02 -9.59
CA GLY A 424 -47.81 -1.81 -8.77
C GLY A 424 -46.65 -1.77 -7.77
N GLN A 425 -46.27 -2.92 -7.19
CA GLN A 425 -45.12 -2.99 -6.28
C GLN A 425 -43.80 -2.88 -7.05
N ALA A 426 -43.71 -3.49 -8.24
CA ALA A 426 -42.57 -3.33 -9.13
C ALA A 426 -42.35 -1.86 -9.53
N ALA A 427 -43.44 -1.14 -9.87
CA ALA A 427 -43.37 0.29 -10.17
C ALA A 427 -42.93 1.13 -8.96
N THR A 428 -43.43 0.84 -7.75
CA THR A 428 -42.98 1.52 -6.52
C THR A 428 -41.49 1.29 -6.27
N LEU A 429 -41.01 0.06 -6.39
CA LEU A 429 -39.58 -0.25 -6.20
C LEU A 429 -38.70 0.53 -7.18
N VAL A 430 -39.05 0.57 -8.47
CA VAL A 430 -38.30 1.38 -9.45
C VAL A 430 -38.37 2.87 -9.14
N SER A 431 -39.51 3.37 -8.68
CA SER A 431 -39.64 4.77 -8.26
C SER A 431 -38.76 5.08 -7.04
N ASP A 432 -38.59 4.15 -6.11
CA ASP A 432 -37.71 4.32 -4.95
C ASP A 432 -36.23 4.31 -5.39
N LEU A 433 -35.86 3.47 -6.36
CA LEU A 433 -34.51 3.49 -6.97
C LEU A 433 -34.24 4.80 -7.71
N PHE A 434 -35.21 5.33 -8.46
CA PHE A 434 -35.11 6.63 -9.11
C PHE A 434 -34.89 7.74 -8.07
N ALA A 435 -35.64 7.75 -6.96
CA ALA A 435 -35.44 8.73 -5.90
C ALA A 435 -34.04 8.64 -5.27
N ARG A 436 -33.52 7.43 -5.04
CA ARG A 436 -32.17 7.21 -4.52
C ARG A 436 -31.07 7.66 -5.48
N PHE A 437 -31.29 7.47 -6.77
CA PHE A 437 -30.40 7.99 -7.82
C PHE A 437 -30.39 9.52 -7.79
N GLU A 438 -31.56 10.17 -7.77
CA GLU A 438 -31.68 11.64 -7.68
C GLU A 438 -31.10 12.24 -6.39
N GLU A 439 -31.09 11.48 -5.29
CA GLU A 439 -30.46 11.89 -4.04
C GLU A 439 -28.92 11.80 -4.07
N ASN A 440 -28.36 11.31 -5.18
CA ASN A 440 -26.93 11.06 -5.35
C ASN A 440 -26.34 10.15 -4.25
N GLN A 441 -27.09 9.10 -3.85
CA GLN A 441 -26.63 8.16 -2.83
C GLN A 441 -25.34 7.46 -3.29
N LEU A 442 -24.30 7.47 -2.43
CA LEU A 442 -22.94 6.97 -2.74
C LEU A 442 -22.30 7.66 -3.95
N ASP A 443 -22.66 8.92 -4.20
CA ASP A 443 -22.15 9.74 -5.32
C ASP A 443 -22.43 9.16 -6.73
N PHE A 444 -23.43 8.27 -6.82
CA PHE A 444 -23.66 7.47 -8.00
C PHE A 444 -24.22 8.27 -9.19
N HIS A 445 -25.04 9.30 -8.95
CA HIS A 445 -25.61 10.12 -10.03
C HIS A 445 -24.54 10.99 -10.67
N GLU A 446 -23.80 11.74 -9.85
CA GLU A 446 -22.73 12.64 -10.34
C GLU A 446 -21.65 11.82 -11.05
N THR A 447 -21.20 10.70 -10.47
CA THR A 447 -20.18 9.85 -11.09
C THR A 447 -20.64 9.27 -12.43
N LEU A 448 -21.91 8.86 -12.56
CA LEU A 448 -22.44 8.32 -13.81
C LEU A 448 -22.55 9.41 -14.89
N GLU A 449 -22.99 10.61 -14.53
CA GLU A 449 -23.02 11.78 -15.43
C GLU A 449 -21.61 12.17 -15.89
N GLU A 450 -20.65 12.23 -14.97
CA GLU A 450 -19.25 12.55 -15.26
C GLU A 450 -18.59 11.49 -16.15
N THR A 451 -18.94 10.22 -15.97
CA THR A 451 -18.45 9.13 -16.81
C THR A 451 -18.88 9.32 -18.27
N SER A 452 -20.16 9.63 -18.50
CA SER A 452 -20.68 9.90 -19.86
C SER A 452 -22.10 10.47 -19.83
N GLU A 453 -22.28 11.65 -20.43
CA GLU A 453 -23.60 12.28 -20.64
C GLU A 453 -24.56 11.38 -21.46
N ASP A 454 -24.04 10.63 -22.44
CA ASP A 454 -24.85 9.70 -23.25
C ASP A 454 -25.30 8.49 -22.43
N LEU A 455 -24.41 7.99 -21.57
CA LEU A 455 -24.69 6.87 -20.66
C LEU A 455 -25.76 7.27 -19.65
N TYR A 456 -25.61 8.45 -19.05
CA TYR A 456 -26.60 9.06 -18.17
C TYR A 456 -27.97 9.18 -18.82
N TYR A 457 -28.03 9.76 -20.03
CA TYR A 457 -29.29 9.89 -20.75
C TYR A 457 -29.95 8.53 -21.04
N ARG A 458 -29.17 7.52 -21.45
CA ARG A 458 -29.71 6.17 -21.68
C ARG A 458 -30.19 5.52 -20.40
N PHE A 459 -29.42 5.63 -19.32
CA PHE A 459 -29.77 5.04 -18.03
C PHE A 459 -31.05 5.65 -17.48
N GLU A 460 -31.07 6.96 -17.25
CA GLU A 460 -32.16 7.62 -16.53
C GLU A 460 -33.35 7.90 -17.45
N GLU A 461 -33.14 8.75 -18.46
CA GLU A 461 -34.21 9.34 -19.26
C GLU A 461 -34.86 8.32 -20.20
N GLU A 462 -34.08 7.43 -20.79
CA GLU A 462 -34.60 6.41 -21.70
C GLU A 462 -35.10 5.16 -20.96
N HIS A 463 -34.29 4.58 -20.07
CA HIS A 463 -34.57 3.27 -19.52
C HIS A 463 -35.19 3.29 -18.12
N LEU A 464 -34.70 4.08 -17.17
CA LEU A 464 -35.23 4.08 -15.80
C LEU A 464 -36.67 4.64 -15.73
N VAL A 465 -36.89 5.82 -16.32
CA VAL A 465 -38.22 6.45 -16.42
C VAL A 465 -39.17 5.58 -17.28
N GLY A 466 -38.64 4.99 -18.35
CA GLY A 466 -39.37 4.07 -19.22
C GLY A 466 -39.82 2.80 -18.50
N LEU A 467 -38.95 2.23 -17.65
CA LEU A 467 -39.21 1.01 -16.90
C LEU A 467 -40.33 1.20 -15.87
N GLN A 468 -40.32 2.32 -15.13
CA GLN A 468 -41.40 2.67 -14.22
C GLN A 468 -42.74 2.72 -14.97
N SER A 469 -42.78 3.45 -16.09
CA SER A 469 -43.97 3.59 -16.92
C SER A 469 -44.44 2.24 -17.46
N ALA A 470 -43.52 1.35 -17.85
CA ALA A 470 -43.85 0.03 -18.34
C ALA A 470 -44.52 -0.85 -17.27
N TYR A 471 -44.01 -0.81 -16.02
CA TYR A 471 -44.63 -1.53 -14.90
C TYR A 471 -46.03 -0.99 -14.57
N GLU A 472 -46.22 0.33 -14.51
CA GLU A 472 -47.54 0.93 -14.22
C GLU A 472 -48.61 0.55 -15.26
N ASN A 473 -48.20 0.45 -16.52
CA ASN A 473 -49.09 0.13 -17.63
C ASN A 473 -49.27 -1.37 -17.87
N GLY A 474 -48.45 -2.22 -17.23
CA GLY A 474 -48.45 -3.65 -17.48
C GLY A 474 -48.06 -4.01 -18.92
N ASP A 475 -47.08 -3.30 -19.49
CA ASP A 475 -46.64 -3.47 -20.88
C ASP A 475 -45.43 -4.43 -20.96
N ASP A 476 -45.70 -5.73 -21.16
CA ASP A 476 -44.68 -6.80 -21.14
C ASP A 476 -43.47 -6.51 -22.06
N ASP A 477 -43.71 -5.99 -23.26
CA ASP A 477 -42.66 -5.71 -24.27
C ASP A 477 -41.80 -4.52 -23.83
N ALA A 478 -42.44 -3.47 -23.31
CA ALA A 478 -41.73 -2.30 -22.79
C ALA A 478 -40.94 -2.64 -21.51
N VAL A 479 -41.49 -3.46 -20.60
CA VAL A 479 -40.74 -3.88 -19.41
C VAL A 479 -39.50 -4.66 -19.84
N GLY A 480 -39.58 -5.55 -20.84
CA GLY A 480 -38.41 -6.25 -21.39
C GLY A 480 -37.34 -5.27 -21.87
N THR A 481 -37.73 -4.35 -22.76
CA THR A 481 -36.84 -3.38 -23.37
C THR A 481 -36.13 -2.49 -22.34
N HIS A 482 -36.88 -1.91 -21.41
CA HIS A 482 -36.30 -0.98 -20.44
C HIS A 482 -35.53 -1.69 -19.32
N HIS A 483 -35.91 -2.92 -18.95
CA HIS A 483 -35.14 -3.71 -17.97
C HIS A 483 -33.76 -4.09 -18.52
N ASP A 484 -33.71 -4.61 -19.75
CA ASP A 484 -32.43 -4.95 -20.38
C ASP A 484 -31.59 -3.68 -20.62
N GLY A 485 -32.26 -2.55 -20.93
CA GLY A 485 -31.63 -1.24 -21.11
C GLY A 485 -30.97 -0.68 -19.85
N VAL A 486 -31.64 -0.72 -18.68
CA VAL A 486 -30.99 -0.27 -17.42
C VAL A 486 -29.82 -1.16 -17.06
N LEU A 487 -29.91 -2.48 -17.24
CA LEU A 487 -28.79 -3.39 -16.94
C LEU A 487 -27.60 -3.18 -17.88
N ALA A 488 -27.86 -2.94 -19.17
CA ALA A 488 -26.81 -2.67 -20.15
C ALA A 488 -26.09 -1.33 -19.88
N ALA A 489 -26.82 -0.28 -19.51
CA ALA A 489 -26.21 0.99 -19.13
C ALA A 489 -25.36 0.85 -17.85
N LEU A 490 -25.84 0.13 -16.84
CA LEU A 490 -25.04 -0.11 -15.63
C LEU A 490 -23.78 -0.95 -15.91
N LEU A 491 -23.86 -1.95 -16.78
CA LEU A 491 -22.69 -2.73 -17.18
C LEU A 491 -21.66 -1.90 -17.93
N GLU A 492 -22.11 -0.94 -18.76
CA GLU A 492 -21.22 -0.01 -19.46
C GLU A 492 -20.56 0.98 -18.50
N PHE A 493 -21.30 1.48 -17.50
CA PHE A 493 -20.76 2.28 -16.40
C PHE A 493 -19.65 1.52 -15.65
N GLU A 494 -19.91 0.27 -15.28
CA GLU A 494 -18.94 -0.60 -14.60
C GLU A 494 -17.70 -0.84 -15.46
N SER A 495 -17.88 -1.02 -16.77
CA SER A 495 -16.78 -1.24 -17.73
C SER A 495 -15.87 -0.02 -17.93
N ALA A 496 -16.27 1.16 -17.46
CA ALA A 496 -15.42 2.34 -17.43
C ALA A 496 -14.39 2.31 -16.27
N HIS A 497 -14.49 1.33 -15.37
CA HIS A 497 -13.62 1.15 -14.22
C HIS A 497 -12.73 -0.10 -14.40
N SER A 498 -11.78 -0.32 -13.48
CA SER A 498 -10.95 -1.53 -13.52
C SER A 498 -11.78 -2.79 -13.24
N ALA A 499 -11.34 -3.94 -13.73
CA ALA A 499 -12.01 -5.21 -13.48
C ALA A 499 -12.08 -5.55 -11.97
N ALA A 500 -11.10 -5.09 -11.18
CA ALA A 500 -11.13 -5.22 -9.72
C ALA A 500 -12.27 -4.43 -9.08
N VAL A 501 -12.49 -3.16 -9.47
CA VAL A 501 -13.65 -2.37 -9.04
C VAL A 501 -14.95 -3.01 -9.56
N ALA A 502 -15.03 -3.30 -10.85
CA ALA A 502 -16.23 -3.87 -11.47
C ALA A 502 -16.64 -5.23 -10.84
N SER A 503 -15.67 -6.01 -10.36
CA SER A 503 -15.92 -7.29 -9.68
C SER A 503 -16.83 -7.16 -8.46
N GLY A 504 -16.73 -6.06 -7.69
CA GLY A 504 -17.59 -5.81 -6.53
C GLY A 504 -19.07 -5.64 -6.91
N SER A 505 -19.33 -4.90 -8.00
CA SER A 505 -20.68 -4.78 -8.57
C SER A 505 -21.19 -6.13 -9.11
N GLY A 506 -20.34 -6.84 -9.86
CA GLY A 506 -20.65 -8.15 -10.43
C GLY A 506 -21.01 -9.18 -9.37
N ALA A 507 -20.18 -9.32 -8.33
CA ALA A 507 -20.41 -10.22 -7.21
C ALA A 507 -21.69 -9.86 -6.44
N THR A 508 -21.94 -8.57 -6.18
CA THR A 508 -23.20 -8.12 -5.55
C THR A 508 -24.41 -8.57 -6.35
N TYR A 509 -24.40 -8.32 -7.67
CA TYR A 509 -25.53 -8.65 -8.53
C TYR A 509 -25.77 -10.16 -8.62
N MET A 510 -24.72 -10.95 -8.79
CA MET A 510 -24.83 -12.41 -8.87
C MET A 510 -25.28 -13.04 -7.55
N ALA A 511 -24.76 -12.55 -6.41
CA ALA A 511 -25.21 -12.99 -5.10
C ALA A 511 -26.69 -12.66 -4.88
N GLY A 512 -27.13 -11.47 -5.28
CA GLY A 512 -28.54 -11.08 -5.29
C GLY A 512 -29.39 -12.07 -6.08
N LEU A 513 -29.04 -12.35 -7.34
CA LEU A 513 -29.77 -13.33 -8.17
C LEU A 513 -29.81 -14.74 -7.58
N ALA A 514 -28.75 -15.18 -6.89
CA ALA A 514 -28.74 -16.49 -6.22
C ALA A 514 -29.73 -16.53 -5.04
N PHE A 515 -29.82 -15.46 -4.24
CA PHE A 515 -30.79 -15.35 -3.16
C PHE A 515 -32.21 -15.08 -3.65
N ASP A 516 -32.39 -14.35 -4.76
CA ASP A 516 -33.67 -14.23 -5.48
C ASP A 516 -34.17 -15.61 -5.91
N ALA A 517 -33.29 -16.45 -6.46
CA ALA A 517 -33.64 -17.82 -6.82
C ALA A 517 -34.11 -18.61 -5.58
N ALA A 518 -33.43 -18.46 -4.44
CA ALA A 518 -33.85 -19.09 -3.20
C ALA A 518 -35.21 -18.57 -2.70
N ALA A 519 -35.45 -17.26 -2.76
CA ALA A 519 -36.70 -16.63 -2.37
C ALA A 519 -37.87 -17.08 -3.28
N THR A 520 -37.67 -17.06 -4.60
CA THR A 520 -38.65 -17.54 -5.57
C THR A 520 -38.94 -19.03 -5.42
N ASN A 521 -37.93 -19.84 -5.09
CA ASN A 521 -38.13 -21.26 -4.78
C ASN A 521 -38.95 -21.46 -3.50
N ALA A 522 -38.69 -20.67 -2.44
CA ALA A 522 -39.48 -20.70 -1.20
C ALA A 522 -40.95 -20.35 -1.44
N LEU A 523 -41.24 -19.48 -2.41
CA LEU A 523 -42.59 -19.14 -2.88
C LEU A 523 -43.22 -20.22 -3.77
N GLY A 524 -42.55 -21.34 -4.00
CA GLY A 524 -43.05 -22.50 -4.73
C GLY A 524 -42.83 -22.45 -6.25
N ASN A 525 -41.93 -21.59 -6.74
CA ASN A 525 -41.68 -21.39 -8.17
C ASN A 525 -40.28 -21.92 -8.60
N ALA A 526 -40.04 -23.22 -8.44
CA ALA A 526 -38.74 -23.84 -8.71
C ALA A 526 -38.20 -23.63 -10.15
N ASP A 527 -39.05 -23.77 -11.18
CA ASP A 527 -38.65 -23.53 -12.58
C ASP A 527 -38.15 -22.09 -12.80
N ARG A 528 -38.77 -21.14 -12.08
CA ARG A 528 -38.41 -19.73 -12.13
C ARG A 528 -37.12 -19.47 -11.38
N ALA A 529 -36.93 -20.09 -10.22
CA ALA A 529 -35.68 -20.05 -9.46
C ALA A 529 -34.49 -20.54 -10.32
N ALA A 530 -34.65 -21.67 -11.02
CA ALA A 530 -33.63 -22.18 -11.93
C ALA A 530 -33.31 -21.18 -13.06
N SER A 531 -34.34 -20.51 -13.61
CA SER A 531 -34.16 -19.48 -14.64
C SER A 531 -33.43 -18.24 -14.13
N THR A 532 -33.65 -17.83 -12.87
CA THR A 532 -32.95 -16.71 -12.24
C THR A 532 -31.47 -17.05 -12.03
N ALA A 533 -31.17 -18.24 -11.51
CA ALA A 533 -29.78 -18.70 -11.33
C ALA A 533 -29.03 -18.85 -12.66
N GLN A 534 -29.70 -19.30 -13.73
CA GLN A 534 -29.13 -19.30 -15.09
C GLN A 534 -28.81 -17.89 -15.60
N GLY A 535 -29.59 -16.89 -15.20
CA GLY A 535 -29.31 -15.49 -15.53
C GLY A 535 -28.01 -14.99 -14.89
N ALA A 536 -27.71 -15.41 -13.66
CA ALA A 536 -26.44 -15.09 -13.01
C ALA A 536 -25.25 -15.71 -13.77
N LEU A 537 -25.38 -16.97 -14.21
CA LEU A 537 -24.34 -17.64 -15.00
C LEU A 537 -24.13 -16.91 -16.34
N ALA A 538 -25.21 -16.61 -17.05
CA ALA A 538 -25.14 -15.90 -18.32
C ALA A 538 -24.54 -14.49 -18.19
N PHE A 539 -24.76 -13.81 -17.06
CA PHE A 539 -24.12 -12.54 -16.75
C PHE A 539 -22.61 -12.72 -16.59
N PHE A 540 -22.17 -13.71 -15.82
CA PHE A 540 -20.75 -14.01 -15.65
C PHE A 540 -20.06 -14.37 -16.96
N GLU A 541 -20.65 -15.27 -17.75
CA GLU A 541 -20.16 -15.68 -19.08
C GLU A 541 -20.13 -14.53 -20.10
N SER A 542 -20.82 -13.41 -19.84
CA SER A 542 -20.80 -12.23 -20.72
C SER A 542 -19.52 -11.39 -20.59
N GLY A 543 -18.61 -11.76 -19.68
CA GLY A 543 -17.42 -11.00 -19.30
C GLY A 543 -17.64 -10.17 -18.03
N ALA A 544 -18.89 -9.77 -17.74
CA ALA A 544 -19.27 -9.06 -16.51
C ALA A 544 -18.36 -7.85 -16.20
N ALA A 545 -18.14 -6.98 -17.20
CA ALA A 545 -17.23 -5.83 -17.12
C ALA A 545 -15.78 -6.21 -16.74
N GLY A 546 -15.31 -7.37 -17.23
CA GLY A 546 -13.97 -7.89 -16.98
C GLY A 546 -13.84 -8.74 -15.72
N TYR A 547 -14.91 -8.87 -14.92
CA TYR A 547 -14.92 -9.69 -13.71
C TYR A 547 -14.61 -11.17 -14.01
N HIS A 548 -15.12 -11.69 -15.13
CA HIS A 548 -14.93 -13.09 -15.52
C HIS A 548 -13.45 -13.41 -15.77
N GLU A 549 -12.82 -12.64 -16.65
CA GLU A 549 -11.42 -12.81 -17.01
C GLU A 549 -10.50 -12.51 -15.83
N ALA A 550 -10.83 -11.51 -15.02
CA ALA A 550 -10.05 -11.17 -13.82
C ALA A 550 -10.06 -12.29 -12.78
N LEU A 551 -11.18 -12.99 -12.59
CA LEU A 551 -11.23 -14.13 -11.66
C LEU A 551 -10.41 -15.31 -12.18
N GLU A 552 -10.51 -15.62 -13.48
CA GLU A 552 -9.73 -16.68 -14.13
C GLU A 552 -8.23 -16.44 -13.95
N GLU A 553 -7.79 -15.19 -14.17
CA GLU A 553 -6.39 -14.78 -14.00
C GLU A 553 -5.95 -14.78 -12.53
N ALA A 554 -6.80 -14.32 -11.61
CA ALA A 554 -6.48 -14.22 -10.20
C ALA A 554 -6.36 -15.60 -9.52
N ASN A 555 -7.27 -16.52 -9.84
CA ASN A 555 -7.35 -17.82 -9.19
C ASN A 555 -8.17 -18.83 -10.03
N GLU A 556 -7.47 -19.59 -10.89
CA GLU A 556 -8.08 -20.60 -11.78
C GLU A 556 -8.90 -21.67 -11.02
N ASP A 557 -8.41 -22.12 -9.85
CA ASP A 557 -9.12 -23.11 -9.02
C ASP A 557 -10.43 -22.55 -8.44
N LEU A 558 -10.42 -21.29 -8.01
CA LEU A 558 -11.61 -20.59 -7.53
C LEU A 558 -12.57 -20.29 -8.68
N TYR A 559 -12.06 -19.90 -9.86
CA TYR A 559 -12.87 -19.69 -11.05
C TYR A 559 -13.71 -20.92 -11.39
N HIS A 560 -13.09 -22.11 -11.47
CA HIS A 560 -13.80 -23.36 -11.73
C HIS A 560 -14.79 -23.71 -10.62
N ARG A 561 -14.42 -23.51 -9.35
CA ARG A 561 -15.33 -23.73 -8.22
C ARG A 561 -16.52 -22.76 -8.25
N PHE A 562 -16.27 -21.52 -8.62
CA PHE A 562 -17.25 -20.44 -8.67
C PHE A 562 -18.32 -20.72 -9.74
N GLU A 563 -17.88 -21.05 -10.95
CA GLU A 563 -18.75 -21.30 -12.10
C GLU A 563 -19.39 -22.69 -12.05
N ASP A 564 -18.59 -23.76 -12.05
CA ASP A 564 -19.06 -25.12 -12.27
C ASP A 564 -19.68 -25.73 -11.01
N GLU A 565 -19.09 -25.46 -9.84
CA GLU A 565 -19.53 -26.09 -8.59
C GLU A 565 -20.58 -25.25 -7.88
N ALA A 566 -20.27 -24.00 -7.55
CA ALA A 566 -21.10 -23.19 -6.67
C ALA A 566 -22.36 -22.68 -7.38
N LEU A 567 -22.20 -21.99 -8.52
CA LEU A 567 -23.35 -21.47 -9.27
C LEU A 567 -24.15 -22.59 -9.96
N GLY A 568 -23.44 -23.60 -10.50
CA GLY A 568 -24.04 -24.83 -11.01
C GLY A 568 -24.89 -25.58 -9.96
N SER A 569 -24.49 -25.54 -8.68
CA SER A 569 -25.26 -26.15 -7.59
C SER A 569 -26.59 -25.43 -7.30
N VAL A 570 -26.66 -24.10 -7.45
CA VAL A 570 -27.93 -23.36 -7.29
C VAL A 570 -28.93 -23.79 -8.36
N ILE A 571 -28.48 -23.87 -9.62
CA ILE A 571 -29.28 -24.30 -10.76
C ILE A 571 -29.76 -25.75 -10.58
N SER A 572 -28.85 -26.64 -10.16
CA SER A 572 -29.15 -28.06 -9.94
C SER A 572 -30.14 -28.25 -8.79
N ALA A 573 -29.95 -27.55 -7.67
CA ALA A 573 -30.86 -27.59 -6.54
C ALA A 573 -32.28 -27.15 -6.94
N ALA A 574 -32.41 -26.10 -7.76
CA ALA A 574 -33.72 -25.64 -8.21
C ALA A 574 -34.41 -26.64 -9.16
N ASN A 575 -33.68 -27.26 -10.08
CA ASN A 575 -34.25 -28.23 -11.03
C ASN A 575 -34.60 -29.57 -10.38
N ASP A 576 -33.79 -30.03 -9.44
CA ASP A 576 -33.89 -31.38 -8.86
C ASP A 576 -34.67 -31.42 -7.53
N GLY A 577 -35.20 -30.28 -7.07
CA GLY A 577 -35.92 -30.16 -5.81
C GLY A 577 -35.03 -30.28 -4.57
N GLY A 578 -33.78 -29.81 -4.69
CA GLY A 578 -32.82 -29.67 -3.60
C GLY A 578 -33.02 -28.39 -2.77
N ASP A 579 -32.06 -28.13 -1.89
CA ASP A 579 -32.05 -26.92 -1.04
C ASP A 579 -31.37 -25.75 -1.76
N VAL A 580 -32.18 -24.95 -2.46
CA VAL A 580 -31.71 -23.78 -3.23
C VAL A 580 -31.07 -22.73 -2.32
N TYR A 581 -31.59 -22.56 -1.10
CA TYR A 581 -31.07 -21.56 -0.18
C TYR A 581 -29.68 -21.95 0.36
N ALA A 582 -29.48 -23.22 0.70
CA ALA A 582 -28.16 -23.72 1.08
C ALA A 582 -27.15 -23.58 -0.07
N ALA A 583 -27.54 -23.89 -1.31
CA ALA A 583 -26.69 -23.70 -2.48
C ALA A 583 -26.34 -22.22 -2.73
N ALA A 584 -27.32 -21.31 -2.57
CA ALA A 584 -27.09 -19.87 -2.69
C ALA A 584 -26.07 -19.37 -1.65
N LYS A 585 -26.08 -19.90 -0.42
CA LYS A 585 -25.06 -19.59 0.59
C LYS A 585 -23.66 -20.08 0.21
N THR A 586 -23.54 -21.26 -0.39
CA THR A 586 -22.26 -21.75 -0.90
C THR A 586 -21.74 -20.84 -2.02
N PHE A 587 -22.60 -20.46 -2.96
CA PHE A 587 -22.24 -19.51 -4.02
C PHE A 587 -21.85 -18.14 -3.47
N TYR A 588 -22.58 -17.63 -2.49
CA TYR A 588 -22.26 -16.37 -1.83
C TYR A 588 -20.84 -16.35 -1.25
N GLY A 589 -20.41 -17.43 -0.56
CA GLY A 589 -19.04 -17.53 -0.07
C GLY A 589 -18.00 -17.42 -1.20
N ALA A 590 -18.23 -18.14 -2.30
CA ALA A 590 -17.36 -18.06 -3.47
C ALA A 590 -17.35 -16.68 -4.14
N ALA A 591 -18.47 -15.94 -4.11
CA ALA A 591 -18.59 -14.58 -4.64
C ALA A 591 -17.87 -13.51 -3.82
N ILE A 592 -17.75 -13.71 -2.51
CA ILE A 592 -16.91 -12.84 -1.68
C ILE A 592 -15.43 -13.21 -1.87
N GLU A 593 -15.10 -14.51 -1.88
CA GLU A 593 -13.75 -15.01 -2.10
C GLU A 593 -13.17 -14.55 -3.45
N SER A 594 -13.98 -14.51 -4.51
CA SER A 594 -13.55 -14.08 -5.85
C SER A 594 -13.12 -12.61 -5.88
N VAL A 595 -13.88 -11.72 -5.23
CA VAL A 595 -13.54 -10.29 -5.16
C VAL A 595 -12.25 -10.10 -4.38
N THR A 596 -12.09 -10.79 -3.25
CA THR A 596 -10.83 -10.77 -2.48
C THR A 596 -9.65 -11.30 -3.30
N ALA A 597 -9.83 -12.39 -4.06
CA ALA A 597 -8.78 -12.95 -4.91
C ALA A 597 -8.36 -11.97 -6.02
N ILE A 598 -9.33 -11.35 -6.71
CA ILE A 598 -9.07 -10.36 -7.76
C ILE A 598 -8.40 -9.12 -7.20
N ILE A 599 -8.86 -8.62 -6.05
CA ILE A 599 -8.23 -7.48 -5.39
C ILE A 599 -6.79 -7.81 -5.02
N GLY A 600 -6.55 -8.97 -4.41
CA GLY A 600 -5.22 -9.44 -4.04
C GLY A 600 -4.29 -9.63 -5.24
N SER A 601 -4.79 -10.08 -6.39
CA SER A 601 -3.98 -10.21 -7.61
C SER A 601 -3.75 -8.88 -8.33
N SER A 602 -4.78 -8.01 -8.36
CA SER A 602 -4.74 -6.68 -9.00
C SER A 602 -3.86 -5.66 -8.28
N GLY A 603 -3.57 -5.88 -6.99
CA GLY A 603 -2.64 -5.08 -6.18
C GLY A 603 -1.32 -5.77 -5.83
N GLY A 604 -1.11 -7.03 -6.25
CA GLY A 604 0.03 -7.86 -5.77
C GLY A 604 1.05 -8.27 -6.83
N GLY A 605 0.65 -8.60 -8.07
CA GLY A 605 1.57 -9.20 -9.04
C GLY A 605 2.58 -8.21 -9.64
N GLU A 606 2.11 -7.16 -10.29
CA GLU A 606 2.98 -6.17 -10.96
C GLU A 606 3.38 -5.01 -10.04
N THR A 607 2.54 -4.67 -9.08
CA THR A 607 2.73 -3.57 -8.11
C THR A 607 3.51 -4.01 -6.88
N GLY A 608 3.35 -5.26 -6.42
CA GLY A 608 4.25 -5.90 -5.45
C GLY A 608 5.64 -6.08 -6.04
N ALA A 609 5.76 -6.57 -7.29
CA ALA A 609 7.03 -6.58 -8.01
C ALA A 609 7.60 -5.17 -8.22
N GLY A 610 6.76 -4.18 -8.52
CA GLY A 610 7.15 -2.77 -8.63
C GLY A 610 7.66 -2.19 -7.30
N ALA A 611 6.99 -2.44 -6.19
CA ALA A 611 7.39 -2.00 -4.86
C ALA A 611 8.66 -2.74 -4.38
N ALA A 612 8.74 -4.06 -4.60
CA ALA A 612 9.93 -4.87 -4.36
C ALA A 612 11.12 -4.37 -5.19
N SER A 613 10.89 -3.92 -6.43
CA SER A 613 11.94 -3.31 -7.24
C SER A 613 12.46 -1.99 -6.66
N VAL A 614 11.60 -1.18 -6.00
CA VAL A 614 12.02 0.05 -5.31
C VAL A 614 12.95 -0.29 -4.13
N VAL A 615 12.63 -1.33 -3.35
CA VAL A 615 13.46 -1.75 -2.20
C VAL A 615 14.73 -2.46 -2.66
N SER A 616 14.66 -3.28 -3.71
CA SER A 616 15.84 -3.88 -4.36
C SER A 616 16.79 -2.80 -4.91
N ASP A 617 16.23 -1.71 -5.46
CA ASP A 617 16.99 -0.54 -5.89
C ASP A 617 17.66 0.17 -4.70
N VAL A 618 16.99 0.24 -3.55
CA VAL A 618 17.58 0.77 -2.31
C VAL A 618 18.75 -0.10 -1.85
N PHE A 619 18.58 -1.42 -1.84
CA PHE A 619 19.64 -2.38 -1.51
C PHE A 619 20.85 -2.19 -2.43
N ALA A 620 20.65 -2.22 -3.75
CA ALA A 620 21.72 -1.99 -4.72
C ALA A 620 22.39 -0.61 -4.57
N THR A 621 21.63 0.42 -4.18
CA THR A 621 22.17 1.76 -3.92
C THR A 621 23.01 1.77 -2.65
N PHE A 622 22.58 1.09 -1.59
CA PHE A 622 23.32 0.97 -0.34
C PHE A 622 24.68 0.30 -0.57
N GLU A 623 24.72 -0.85 -1.25
CA GLU A 623 25.95 -1.60 -1.57
C GLU A 623 27.03 -0.77 -2.27
N ASN A 624 26.62 0.22 -3.08
CA ASN A 624 27.55 1.07 -3.82
C ASN A 624 27.81 2.43 -3.13
N ALA A 625 27.16 2.69 -1.99
CA ALA A 625 27.21 3.99 -1.35
C ALA A 625 28.40 4.13 -0.40
N ALA A 626 28.97 5.33 -0.34
CA ALA A 626 30.01 5.66 0.65
C ALA A 626 29.56 5.54 2.13
N VAL A 627 28.26 5.34 2.38
CA VAL A 627 27.73 5.10 3.73
C VAL A 627 27.77 3.61 4.13
N HIS A 628 27.83 2.68 3.18
CA HIS A 628 27.96 1.24 3.44
C HIS A 628 29.22 0.96 4.27
N ASP A 629 30.41 1.30 3.72
CA ASP A 629 31.68 1.16 4.44
C ASP A 629 31.65 1.90 5.79
N LYS A 630 30.95 3.05 5.88
CA LYS A 630 30.89 3.82 7.12
C LYS A 630 30.08 3.11 8.19
N LEU A 631 28.96 2.49 7.82
CA LEU A 631 28.10 1.76 8.73
C LEU A 631 28.81 0.50 9.21
N GLU A 632 29.33 -0.32 8.30
CA GLU A 632 30.09 -1.54 8.60
C GLU A 632 31.24 -1.25 9.58
N ASN A 633 32.02 -0.18 9.34
CA ASN A 633 33.13 0.20 10.22
C ASN A 633 32.68 0.86 11.53
N ALA A 634 31.47 1.41 11.60
CA ALA A 634 30.95 2.07 12.79
C ALA A 634 30.36 1.06 13.77
N ASP A 635 29.55 0.13 13.28
CA ASP A 635 28.86 -0.89 14.08
C ASP A 635 28.39 -2.06 13.20
N ALA A 636 28.95 -3.25 13.42
CA ALA A 636 28.65 -4.43 12.63
C ALA A 636 27.22 -4.96 12.87
N GLU A 637 26.71 -4.88 14.09
CA GLU A 637 25.35 -5.34 14.42
C GLU A 637 24.29 -4.46 13.76
N ALA A 638 24.49 -3.14 13.75
CA ALA A 638 23.60 -2.21 13.05
C ALA A 638 23.67 -2.36 11.51
N TYR A 639 24.83 -2.77 10.97
CA TYR A 639 25.00 -3.09 9.56
C TYR A 639 24.22 -4.36 9.18
N GLU A 640 24.45 -5.47 9.88
CA GLU A 640 23.77 -6.75 9.66
C GLU A 640 22.24 -6.60 9.79
N ALA A 641 21.77 -5.90 10.83
CA ALA A 641 20.34 -5.64 11.02
C ALA A 641 19.72 -4.77 9.91
N TYR A 642 20.49 -3.87 9.29
CA TYR A 642 20.02 -3.05 8.18
C TYR A 642 19.81 -3.88 6.91
N GLU A 643 20.76 -4.75 6.59
CA GLU A 643 20.68 -5.63 5.43
C GLU A 643 19.60 -6.70 5.59
N ALA A 644 19.54 -7.35 6.75
CA ALA A 644 18.50 -8.35 7.03
C ALA A 644 17.09 -7.74 6.86
N ALA A 645 16.86 -6.55 7.42
CA ALA A 645 15.58 -5.88 7.30
C ALA A 645 15.23 -5.43 5.86
N LEU A 646 16.23 -5.17 5.00
CA LEU A 646 15.99 -4.93 3.57
C LEU A 646 15.57 -6.21 2.84
N ASN A 647 16.27 -7.31 3.09
CA ASN A 647 15.97 -8.61 2.47
C ASN A 647 14.58 -9.12 2.86
N ASP A 648 14.26 -9.08 4.16
CA ASP A 648 12.93 -9.43 4.67
C ASP A 648 11.84 -8.58 4.02
N TYR A 649 12.10 -7.28 3.87
CA TYR A 649 11.12 -6.37 3.29
C TYR A 649 10.90 -6.61 1.79
N VAL A 650 11.92 -7.00 1.02
CA VAL A 650 11.74 -7.42 -0.37
C VAL A 650 10.84 -8.65 -0.44
N ALA A 651 11.12 -9.67 0.38
CA ALA A 651 10.31 -10.89 0.42
C ALA A 651 8.85 -10.61 0.82
N ASP A 652 8.63 -9.73 1.79
CA ASP A 652 7.29 -9.28 2.17
C ASP A 652 6.57 -8.63 0.98
N LEU A 653 7.21 -7.69 0.28
CA LEU A 653 6.60 -6.99 -0.85
C LEU A 653 6.29 -7.91 -2.04
N GLU A 654 7.15 -8.90 -2.32
CA GLU A 654 6.91 -9.93 -3.32
C GLU A 654 5.70 -10.81 -2.96
N SER A 655 5.44 -10.97 -1.66
CA SER A 655 4.24 -11.65 -1.15
C SER A 655 3.00 -10.74 -1.04
N GLY A 656 3.13 -9.44 -1.38
CA GLY A 656 2.08 -8.43 -1.27
C GLY A 656 1.91 -7.82 0.13
N SER A 657 2.83 -8.09 1.06
CA SER A 657 2.85 -7.52 2.42
C SER A 657 3.73 -6.28 2.51
N THR A 658 3.38 -5.34 3.40
CA THR A 658 4.20 -4.17 3.75
C THR A 658 4.80 -4.25 5.16
N ASP A 659 4.70 -5.40 5.83
CA ASP A 659 5.07 -5.56 7.24
C ASP A 659 6.55 -5.22 7.51
N GLY A 660 7.44 -5.59 6.59
CA GLY A 660 8.87 -5.27 6.63
C GLY A 660 9.20 -3.78 6.61
N ALA A 661 8.30 -2.90 6.17
CA ALA A 661 8.54 -1.45 6.09
C ALA A 661 8.93 -0.85 7.45
N THR A 662 8.26 -1.29 8.52
CA THR A 662 8.54 -0.80 9.88
C THR A 662 9.87 -1.33 10.42
N ALA A 663 10.19 -2.60 10.15
CA ALA A 663 11.44 -3.22 10.54
C ALA A 663 12.62 -2.53 9.86
N PHE A 664 12.55 -2.38 8.54
CA PHE A 664 13.54 -1.64 7.76
C PHE A 664 13.71 -0.21 8.26
N ALA A 665 12.62 0.52 8.52
CA ALA A 665 12.69 1.87 9.03
C ALA A 665 13.38 1.97 10.41
N ASN A 666 13.20 0.97 11.27
CA ASN A 666 13.87 0.93 12.58
C ASN A 666 15.36 0.60 12.44
N ALA A 667 15.73 -0.29 11.53
CA ALA A 667 17.12 -0.62 11.24
C ALA A 667 17.85 0.58 10.62
N ALA A 668 17.25 1.26 9.63
CA ALA A 668 17.79 2.47 9.00
C ALA A 668 18.00 3.63 9.99
N ARG A 669 17.06 3.82 10.92
CA ARG A 669 17.21 4.78 12.02
C ARG A 669 18.42 4.40 12.90
N THR A 670 18.54 3.14 13.29
CA THR A 670 19.66 2.67 14.13
C THR A 670 21.01 2.83 13.42
N ALA A 671 21.07 2.50 12.13
CA ALA A 671 22.24 2.73 11.27
C ALA A 671 22.63 4.21 11.21
N SER A 672 21.65 5.13 11.15
CA SER A 672 21.91 6.57 11.19
C SER A 672 22.55 7.01 12.51
N PHE A 673 22.16 6.44 13.65
CA PHE A 673 22.82 6.66 14.94
C PHE A 673 24.24 6.08 14.97
N ALA A 674 24.46 4.91 14.37
CA ALA A 674 25.80 4.29 14.27
C ALA A 674 26.77 5.16 13.46
N VAL A 675 26.39 5.62 12.27
CA VAL A 675 27.23 6.44 11.39
C VAL A 675 27.64 7.79 12.01
N VAL A 676 26.85 8.32 12.94
CA VAL A 676 27.20 9.54 13.71
C VAL A 676 27.95 9.24 15.02
N GLY A 677 28.28 7.97 15.29
CA GLY A 677 29.03 7.53 16.48
C GLY A 677 28.19 7.52 17.76
N ALA A 678 26.89 7.27 17.66
CA ALA A 678 25.92 7.38 18.74
C ALA A 678 24.95 6.18 18.82
N VAL A 679 25.37 4.98 18.37
CA VAL A 679 24.50 3.78 18.36
C VAL A 679 23.89 3.48 19.73
N ASP A 680 24.63 3.66 20.83
CA ASP A 680 24.16 3.48 22.20
C ASP A 680 22.98 4.40 22.59
N SER A 681 22.74 5.45 21.81
CA SER A 681 21.67 6.43 22.00
C SER A 681 20.44 6.13 21.13
N ALA A 682 20.51 5.14 20.22
CA ALA A 682 19.40 4.79 19.36
C ALA A 682 18.21 4.29 20.20
N PRO A 683 16.99 4.85 20.00
CA PRO A 683 15.79 4.30 20.64
C PRO A 683 15.61 2.81 20.38
N SER A 684 15.29 2.04 21.42
CA SER A 684 14.90 0.62 21.31
C SER A 684 13.51 0.53 20.68
N GLY A 685 13.33 -0.28 19.64
CA GLY A 685 12.05 -0.42 18.95
C GLY A 685 10.91 -0.82 19.91
N SER A 686 9.91 0.05 20.06
CA SER A 686 8.62 -0.31 20.68
C SER A 686 7.79 -1.07 19.64
N GLY A 687 8.05 -2.37 19.51
CA GLY A 687 7.30 -3.28 18.65
C GLY A 687 7.80 -4.69 18.83
N GLY A 688 7.17 -5.46 19.71
CA GLY A 688 7.50 -6.86 19.91
C GLY A 688 6.91 -7.72 18.79
N HIS A 689 7.76 -8.54 18.18
CA HIS A 689 7.42 -9.91 17.85
C HIS A 689 8.56 -10.80 18.35
N GLY A 690 8.23 -11.72 19.25
CA GLY A 690 9.07 -12.88 19.49
C GLY A 690 8.92 -13.79 18.27
N GLY A 691 9.86 -13.69 17.34
CA GLY A 691 10.17 -14.73 16.37
C GLY A 691 11.39 -15.49 16.88
N GLU A 692 11.35 -16.81 16.75
CA GLU A 692 12.29 -17.75 17.33
C GLU A 692 13.73 -17.51 16.83
N GLU A 693 14.70 -17.66 17.75
CA GLU A 693 16.12 -17.74 17.41
C GLU A 693 16.35 -18.88 16.40
N SER A 694 16.82 -18.56 15.19
CA SER A 694 17.76 -19.44 14.48
C SER A 694 18.56 -18.67 13.42
N GLU A 695 19.43 -17.76 13.86
CA GLU A 695 20.62 -17.44 13.06
C GLU A 695 21.87 -17.82 13.85
N ALA A 696 22.49 -18.89 13.36
CA ALA A 696 23.72 -19.42 13.90
C ALA A 696 24.86 -18.47 13.52
N THR A 697 25.33 -17.67 14.48
CA THR A 697 26.59 -16.93 14.40
C THR A 697 27.71 -17.79 13.77
N GLU A 698 28.73 -17.18 13.14
CA GLU A 698 29.96 -17.85 12.66
C GLU A 698 30.59 -18.81 13.69
N SER A 699 30.30 -18.65 15.00
CA SER A 699 30.76 -19.56 16.06
C SER A 699 29.98 -20.87 16.21
N SER A 700 28.83 -21.00 15.56
CA SER A 700 27.91 -22.16 15.60
C SER A 700 27.86 -22.97 14.32
N LEU A 701 28.39 -22.45 13.20
CA LEU A 701 28.43 -23.15 11.91
C LEU A 701 29.59 -24.16 11.86
N SER A 702 29.35 -25.32 11.26
CA SER A 702 30.35 -26.37 11.09
C SER A 702 30.38 -26.90 9.65
N GLY A 703 31.58 -27.01 9.08
CA GLY A 703 31.71 -27.42 7.68
C GLY A 703 31.51 -28.91 7.40
N GLY A 704 31.93 -29.80 8.30
CA GLY A 704 31.91 -31.25 8.07
C GLY A 704 33.23 -31.82 7.50
N PRO A 705 33.29 -33.14 7.20
CA PRO A 705 34.55 -33.86 6.99
C PRO A 705 35.31 -33.51 5.70
N ASN A 706 34.66 -32.86 4.74
CA ASN A 706 35.20 -32.47 3.44
C ASN A 706 35.38 -30.94 3.28
N VAL A 707 35.22 -30.18 4.37
CA VAL A 707 35.58 -28.77 4.47
C VAL A 707 36.91 -28.66 5.22
N VAL A 708 37.88 -27.98 4.62
CA VAL A 708 39.27 -27.92 5.08
C VAL A 708 39.73 -26.47 5.26
N GLU A 709 40.74 -26.28 6.10
CA GLU A 709 41.38 -24.97 6.30
C GLU A 709 42.30 -24.64 5.12
N GLY A 710 42.03 -23.50 4.47
CA GLY A 710 42.70 -23.03 3.26
C GLY A 710 42.44 -23.90 2.03
N VAL A 711 43.03 -23.50 0.91
CA VAL A 711 43.02 -24.29 -0.33
C VAL A 711 44.15 -25.33 -0.27
N PRO A 712 43.87 -26.64 -0.42
CA PRO A 712 44.91 -27.67 -0.45
C PRO A 712 45.90 -27.49 -1.63
N GLU A 713 47.18 -27.83 -1.40
CA GLU A 713 48.22 -27.72 -2.45
C GLU A 713 48.01 -28.68 -3.63
N ASP A 714 47.20 -29.72 -3.44
CA ASP A 714 46.85 -30.76 -4.41
C ASP A 714 45.49 -30.54 -5.09
N ALA A 715 44.83 -29.39 -4.86
CA ALA A 715 43.68 -28.98 -5.68
C ALA A 715 44.16 -28.56 -7.08
N ASP A 716 43.54 -29.11 -8.12
CA ASP A 716 43.88 -28.81 -9.52
C ASP A 716 43.24 -27.48 -9.96
N HIS A 717 42.06 -27.15 -9.43
CA HIS A 717 41.31 -25.93 -9.74
C HIS A 717 40.71 -25.29 -8.49
N VAL A 718 40.46 -23.98 -8.56
CA VAL A 718 39.85 -23.20 -7.48
C VAL A 718 38.67 -22.40 -8.03
N VAL A 719 37.54 -22.49 -7.33
CA VAL A 719 36.37 -21.62 -7.51
C VAL A 719 36.31 -20.70 -6.29
N ASP A 720 36.41 -19.39 -6.50
CA ASP A 720 36.20 -18.42 -5.42
C ASP A 720 34.69 -18.26 -5.18
N MET A 721 34.25 -18.51 -3.95
CA MET A 721 32.91 -18.19 -3.47
C MET A 721 32.92 -16.74 -2.99
N GLN A 722 32.45 -15.86 -3.86
CA GLN A 722 32.25 -14.44 -3.59
C GLN A 722 30.91 -14.25 -2.86
N ALA A 723 30.50 -13.00 -2.59
CA ALA A 723 29.37 -12.71 -1.73
C ALA A 723 28.09 -13.50 -2.07
N VAL A 724 27.73 -13.60 -3.35
CA VAL A 724 26.57 -14.37 -3.84
C VAL A 724 26.85 -15.05 -5.19
N ALA A 725 28.11 -15.37 -5.48
CA ALA A 725 28.50 -15.91 -6.79
C ALA A 725 29.69 -16.86 -6.72
N PHE A 726 29.70 -17.86 -7.61
CA PHE A 726 30.86 -18.70 -7.88
C PHE A 726 31.71 -18.08 -9.00
N ALA A 727 33.03 -17.97 -8.78
CA ALA A 727 33.96 -17.40 -9.75
C ALA A 727 35.13 -18.37 -10.04
N PRO A 728 35.23 -18.95 -11.25
CA PRO A 728 34.27 -18.85 -12.35
C PRO A 728 32.95 -19.58 -12.06
N GLU A 729 31.87 -19.14 -12.73
CA GLU A 729 30.54 -19.75 -12.65
C GLU A 729 30.50 -21.10 -13.42
N GLU A 730 31.18 -21.16 -14.57
CA GLU A 730 31.39 -22.38 -15.36
C GLU A 730 32.87 -22.76 -15.35
N LEU A 731 33.17 -24.01 -14.99
CA LEU A 731 34.53 -24.55 -14.94
C LEU A 731 34.62 -25.89 -15.70
N THR A 732 35.53 -25.98 -16.67
CA THR A 732 35.82 -27.26 -17.36
C THR A 732 37.04 -27.94 -16.74
N VAL A 733 36.90 -29.21 -16.35
CA VAL A 733 37.94 -30.04 -15.69
C VAL A 733 38.07 -31.42 -16.35
N SER A 734 39.15 -32.15 -16.07
CA SER A 734 39.33 -33.55 -16.53
C SER A 734 38.86 -34.56 -15.48
N VAL A 735 38.44 -35.76 -15.90
CA VAL A 735 38.16 -36.86 -14.98
C VAL A 735 39.37 -37.14 -14.08
N GLY A 736 39.15 -37.06 -12.76
CA GLY A 736 40.16 -37.21 -11.71
C GLY A 736 40.71 -35.90 -11.15
N ASP A 737 40.34 -34.74 -11.71
CA ASP A 737 40.73 -33.42 -11.18
C ASP A 737 39.98 -33.12 -9.87
N THR A 738 40.66 -32.44 -8.96
CA THR A 738 40.09 -31.94 -7.69
C THR A 738 39.83 -30.45 -7.76
N VAL A 739 38.59 -30.04 -7.44
CA VAL A 739 38.16 -28.65 -7.37
C VAL A 739 38.01 -28.23 -5.91
N ALA A 740 38.55 -27.06 -5.58
CA ALA A 740 38.37 -26.41 -4.28
C ALA A 740 37.49 -25.18 -4.39
N TRP A 741 36.38 -25.15 -3.65
CA TRP A 741 35.54 -23.97 -3.49
C TRP A 741 36.01 -23.22 -2.27
N LYS A 742 36.64 -22.06 -2.49
CA LYS A 742 37.29 -21.27 -1.47
C LYS A 742 36.38 -20.12 -1.07
N HIS A 743 36.18 -19.93 0.24
CA HIS A 743 35.53 -18.71 0.73
C HIS A 743 36.38 -17.49 0.40
N ALA A 744 35.84 -16.56 -0.39
CA ALA A 744 36.52 -15.36 -0.87
C ALA A 744 35.86 -14.06 -0.40
N GLY A 745 34.56 -14.08 -0.07
CA GLY A 745 33.82 -12.94 0.51
C GLY A 745 32.36 -13.28 0.80
N GLY A 746 31.68 -12.42 1.57
CA GLY A 746 30.32 -12.64 2.07
C GLY A 746 30.24 -13.57 3.26
N GLU A 747 29.01 -13.97 3.60
CA GLU A 747 28.69 -14.91 4.68
C GLU A 747 29.23 -16.33 4.40
N ALA A 748 29.01 -17.26 5.32
CA ALA A 748 29.33 -18.67 5.10
C ALA A 748 28.56 -19.23 3.90
N HIS A 749 29.24 -20.02 3.08
CA HIS A 749 28.64 -20.66 1.91
C HIS A 749 28.50 -22.15 2.11
N ASN A 750 27.69 -22.82 1.30
CA ASN A 750 27.83 -24.25 1.08
C ASN A 750 27.88 -24.53 -0.43
N VAL A 751 28.19 -25.77 -0.79
CA VAL A 751 28.22 -26.22 -2.18
C VAL A 751 27.45 -27.51 -2.26
N VAL A 752 26.32 -27.47 -2.97
CA VAL A 752 25.36 -28.57 -3.05
C VAL A 752 25.10 -28.87 -4.52
N ALA A 753 25.31 -30.13 -4.93
CA ALA A 753 24.97 -30.54 -6.29
C ALA A 753 23.45 -30.65 -6.46
N TYR A 754 22.94 -30.23 -7.62
CA TYR A 754 21.56 -30.52 -8.03
C TYR A 754 21.43 -32.02 -8.32
N GLU A 755 20.69 -32.74 -7.47
CA GLU A 755 20.63 -34.21 -7.55
C GLU A 755 20.04 -34.69 -8.89
N GLU A 756 19.09 -33.93 -9.46
CA GLU A 756 18.45 -34.24 -10.75
C GLU A 756 19.31 -33.91 -11.98
N GLU A 757 20.33 -33.07 -11.83
CA GLU A 757 21.20 -32.63 -12.93
C GLU A 757 22.50 -33.45 -13.03
N LEU A 758 22.79 -34.28 -12.04
CA LEU A 758 24.00 -35.12 -12.04
C LEU A 758 23.97 -36.19 -13.15
N PRO A 759 25.12 -36.54 -13.74
CA PRO A 759 25.20 -37.65 -14.69
C PRO A 759 24.76 -38.98 -14.07
N ASP A 760 24.09 -39.86 -14.83
CA ASP A 760 23.48 -41.13 -14.36
C ASP A 760 24.40 -42.03 -13.48
N ASP A 761 25.72 -41.98 -13.67
CA ASP A 761 26.72 -42.78 -12.96
C ASP A 761 27.57 -41.95 -11.94
N ALA A 762 27.21 -40.69 -11.68
CA ALA A 762 27.89 -39.85 -10.70
C ALA A 762 27.44 -40.17 -9.26
N THR A 763 28.38 -40.13 -8.31
CA THR A 763 28.05 -40.21 -6.88
C THR A 763 27.65 -38.81 -6.40
N TYR A 764 26.61 -38.71 -5.58
CA TYR A 764 26.16 -37.44 -5.01
C TYR A 764 27.27 -36.76 -4.19
N TRP A 765 27.31 -35.42 -4.22
CA TRP A 765 28.32 -34.64 -3.51
C TRP A 765 27.77 -33.30 -3.00
N ALA A 766 28.20 -32.95 -1.79
CA ALA A 766 27.93 -31.65 -1.17
C ALA A 766 28.97 -31.36 -0.07
N SER A 767 29.21 -30.08 0.24
CA SER A 767 29.93 -29.70 1.46
C SER A 767 29.16 -30.19 2.70
N GLY A 768 29.87 -30.67 3.72
CA GLY A 768 29.26 -31.39 4.85
C GLY A 768 29.27 -32.92 4.71
N GLY A 769 29.53 -33.44 3.52
CA GLY A 769 29.61 -34.88 3.27
C GLY A 769 28.24 -35.56 3.31
N PHE A 770 27.20 -34.83 2.90
CA PHE A 770 25.84 -35.34 2.78
C PHE A 770 25.70 -36.27 1.57
N GLU A 771 24.77 -37.22 1.67
CA GLU A 771 24.57 -38.29 0.67
C GLU A 771 23.39 -38.00 -0.28
N SER A 772 22.67 -36.88 -0.11
CA SER A 772 21.58 -36.44 -1.00
C SER A 772 21.33 -34.92 -0.87
N GLU A 773 20.63 -34.33 -1.84
CA GLU A 773 20.35 -32.87 -1.84
C GLU A 773 19.46 -32.46 -0.67
N SER A 774 18.41 -33.24 -0.40
CA SER A 774 17.53 -32.98 0.75
C SER A 774 18.29 -32.97 2.08
N ALA A 775 19.28 -33.86 2.24
CA ALA A 775 20.09 -33.92 3.46
C ALA A 775 21.06 -32.74 3.57
N ALA A 776 21.56 -32.22 2.44
CA ALA A 776 22.40 -31.02 2.43
C ALA A 776 21.60 -29.75 2.76
N ARG A 777 20.36 -29.65 2.28
CA ARG A 777 19.42 -28.56 2.64
C ARG A 777 19.06 -28.59 4.13
N GLU A 778 18.65 -29.75 4.65
CA GLU A 778 18.40 -29.93 6.09
C GLU A 778 19.68 -29.70 6.93
N GLY A 779 20.84 -30.12 6.42
CA GLY A 779 22.13 -29.89 7.05
C GLY A 779 22.43 -28.40 7.24
N TRP A 780 22.16 -27.59 6.21
CA TRP A 780 22.31 -26.14 6.28
C TRP A 780 21.43 -25.50 7.36
N GLU A 781 20.15 -25.90 7.45
CA GLU A 781 19.23 -25.44 8.50
C GLU A 781 19.73 -25.77 9.93
N ASN A 782 20.54 -26.82 10.07
CA ASN A 782 21.16 -27.23 11.33
C ASN A 782 22.57 -26.64 11.54
N GLY A 783 23.02 -25.74 10.67
CA GLY A 783 24.35 -25.11 10.72
C GLY A 783 25.50 -26.04 10.33
N GLU A 784 25.24 -27.08 9.53
CA GLU A 784 26.21 -28.04 9.02
C GLU A 784 26.48 -27.84 7.52
N GLY A 785 27.67 -28.21 7.03
CA GLY A 785 28.05 -28.06 5.62
C GLY A 785 28.62 -26.69 5.24
N ALA A 786 28.78 -25.78 6.19
CA ALA A 786 29.23 -24.40 5.98
C ALA A 786 30.74 -24.26 5.71
N VAL A 787 31.09 -23.49 4.69
CA VAL A 787 32.46 -23.09 4.34
C VAL A 787 32.63 -21.62 4.69
N GLN A 788 33.44 -21.35 5.71
CA GLN A 788 33.62 -20.02 6.29
C GLN A 788 34.94 -19.35 5.84
N SER A 789 35.15 -18.11 6.29
CA SER A 789 36.38 -17.36 6.02
C SER A 789 37.64 -18.16 6.40
N GLY A 790 38.53 -18.31 5.43
CA GLY A 790 39.76 -19.10 5.58
C GLY A 790 39.60 -20.59 5.27
N GLN A 791 38.40 -21.08 4.94
CA GLN A 791 38.11 -22.48 4.62
C GLN A 791 37.89 -22.71 3.12
N SER A 792 37.88 -23.98 2.73
CA SER A 792 37.50 -24.42 1.39
C SER A 792 36.79 -25.79 1.44
N TYR A 793 35.79 -25.98 0.60
CA TYR A 793 35.23 -27.31 0.31
C TYR A 793 36.00 -27.95 -0.85
N VAL A 794 36.25 -29.26 -0.81
CA VAL A 794 36.99 -29.97 -1.86
C VAL A 794 36.25 -31.20 -2.38
N HIS A 795 36.25 -31.38 -3.71
CA HIS A 795 35.66 -32.53 -4.39
C HIS A 795 36.51 -32.98 -5.59
N THR A 796 36.63 -34.29 -5.79
CA THR A 796 37.32 -34.89 -6.95
C THR A 796 36.28 -35.51 -7.88
N PHE A 797 36.26 -35.07 -9.14
CA PHE A 797 35.25 -35.51 -10.11
C PHE A 797 35.69 -36.78 -10.84
N GLU A 798 34.99 -37.91 -10.63
CA GLU A 798 35.32 -39.20 -11.26
C GLU A 798 34.45 -39.54 -12.49
N THR A 799 33.35 -38.81 -12.71
CA THR A 799 32.36 -39.08 -13.76
C THR A 799 32.25 -37.92 -14.74
N ALA A 800 32.49 -38.18 -16.03
CA ALA A 800 32.34 -37.20 -17.11
C ALA A 800 30.88 -36.77 -17.29
N GLY A 801 30.66 -35.50 -17.62
CA GLY A 801 29.33 -34.88 -17.75
C GLY A 801 29.27 -33.49 -17.13
N GLU A 802 28.09 -32.86 -17.19
CA GLU A 802 27.81 -31.59 -16.54
C GLU A 802 27.34 -31.87 -15.11
N HIS A 803 27.89 -31.14 -14.14
CA HIS A 803 27.51 -31.20 -12.73
C HIS A 803 27.07 -29.81 -12.28
N GLY A 804 25.76 -29.56 -12.29
CA GLY A 804 25.16 -28.34 -11.75
C GLY A 804 25.22 -28.33 -10.22
N TYR A 805 25.51 -27.17 -9.64
CA TYR A 805 25.57 -27.00 -8.19
C TYR A 805 25.18 -25.58 -7.77
N PHE A 806 24.83 -25.42 -6.51
CA PHE A 806 24.35 -24.17 -5.95
C PHE A 806 24.79 -24.00 -4.49
N CYS A 807 24.60 -22.79 -3.96
CA CYS A 807 24.73 -22.47 -2.54
C CYS A 807 23.31 -22.33 -1.95
N VAL A 808 22.94 -23.18 -0.99
CA VAL A 808 21.59 -23.21 -0.37
C VAL A 808 21.10 -21.85 0.12
N PRO A 809 21.86 -21.08 0.94
CA PRO A 809 21.39 -19.77 1.40
C PRO A 809 21.27 -18.73 0.27
N HIS A 810 22.00 -18.92 -0.83
CA HIS A 810 22.12 -17.92 -1.91
C HIS A 810 21.55 -18.41 -3.25
N GLU A 811 20.80 -19.51 -3.25
CA GLU A 811 20.23 -20.11 -4.45
C GLU A 811 19.23 -19.16 -5.13
N ALA A 812 18.37 -18.52 -4.31
CA ALA A 812 17.40 -17.53 -4.77
C ALA A 812 18.06 -16.27 -5.34
N ALA A 813 19.27 -15.92 -4.86
CA ALA A 813 20.09 -14.84 -5.42
C ALA A 813 20.82 -15.24 -6.73
N GLY A 814 20.62 -16.48 -7.20
CA GLY A 814 21.24 -16.99 -8.42
C GLY A 814 22.66 -17.52 -8.22
N MET A 815 23.09 -17.81 -6.98
CA MET A 815 24.41 -18.40 -6.71
C MET A 815 24.44 -19.88 -7.11
N ALA A 816 24.51 -20.11 -8.42
CA ALA A 816 24.64 -21.41 -9.06
C ALA A 816 25.92 -21.46 -9.90
N GLY A 817 26.40 -22.65 -10.20
CA GLY A 817 27.54 -22.88 -11.06
C GLY A 817 27.47 -24.24 -11.74
N THR A 818 28.36 -24.48 -12.69
CA THR A 818 28.44 -25.75 -13.43
C THR A 818 29.89 -26.19 -13.58
N VAL A 819 30.18 -27.43 -13.19
CA VAL A 819 31.43 -28.10 -13.52
C VAL A 819 31.20 -29.03 -14.71
N ILE A 820 31.91 -28.78 -15.81
CA ILE A 820 31.90 -29.64 -17.00
C ILE A 820 33.11 -30.57 -16.94
N VAL A 821 32.88 -31.88 -16.79
CA VAL A 821 33.95 -32.88 -16.65
C VAL A 821 34.16 -33.62 -17.97
N GLU A 822 35.36 -33.49 -18.55
CA GLU A 822 35.77 -34.14 -19.81
C GLU A 822 36.74 -35.34 -19.59
N GLU A 823 36.83 -36.25 -20.57
CA GLU A 823 37.69 -37.45 -20.54
C GLU A 823 39.21 -37.18 -20.64
#